data_AF-A0A3N5NBQ9-F1
#
_entry.id   AF-A0A3N5NBQ9-F1
#
_cell.length_a   1.000
_cell.length_b   1.000
_cell.length_c   1.000
_cell.angle_alpha   90.00
_cell.angle_beta   90.00
_cell.angle_gamma   90.00
#
_symmetry.space_group_name_H-M   'P 1'
#
loop_
_entity.id
_entity.type
_entity.pdbx_description
1 polymer ?
#
loop_
_entity_poly.entity_id
_entity_poly.type
_entity_poly.pdbx_seq_one_letter_code
_entity_poly.pdbx_strand_id
1 'polypeptide(L)'
;MTKLCPRCRRPNRESAGFCDGCGAPLGAHPHEDRVPVVRSAGVGELFLGRERELTALGAAIDHVLAAHGRIFALAGEPGIGKTRTAQVFGDYAESCTLRVLWGRCHEEPGAPPYWPWQQLLRGYLEAKEGTALAPSLKDAVSHIAELAPEIARRGVGAEAARSSDPMQSRYRLFDALAEFWKRAAAAEPLLLIIDNVHWADPSSLRLLEFLAPEITSSRLLVLITYRDIELTRAHPLSSTLGELAKQPLFQRLKLGGLSLADTSRFIEAAIGRSPPSDLLATVHGQTEGNPLFVAEMVRFLVQEGVLGAETPGGVRAGSRSALTRIPEGIKEAIGTRLNRLSGNCNRVLGDAAVMGRRFELRVLAQLPEDPGEEVRNAAIEEARAAGVIEALAEPGAYQFSHALIRETLYEEIASTRRSRLHLRIGAVLEALHQDGPVPVPIVSALAHHYCAALPGGDPGKAVKYARLAGERADQLFAYEAAAHHYRLALQALEGSADSCARLRMLIALGNALTRAGENLEAESLLQQAAKSARSLGLADELARAACAFEEARFRPGLEGHAAVGLLQEALLGLGADDSRLKAEVLGSLTRALIFSGRLEEAMAVHEEAVAMARRLGDTATLAAALRSVLSARWQPERFEARMATTLEALRLSQQVGDREQALDAWSWRLFDLMELGDIQLRTAEFAEYARQADELGQPFYQYIGISSRAMLALFQGEFAESERHAKAALEFGKRMPGLDAAGMYGVQMFSLRREQGRLGELAPLVEHFVRATPATATWRPGLAVVYAELGKRDAARAQFETLAEDGFGGLTRDALWLMCVAYLADVCTFLGDAARASILYQMLVPYDGRNIVVGPNIACYGAAARYLGMLAATMGRWDESMRHFEAAIAMNARQGARPWLAHAKQQFATMLLRRARAEDRPRALNLLDEALAESQALGMLALAARTAEARAQKAIGQEDETYPAGLTRREVEVLRLVAGGRSNREIAERLFVSPNTVANHVRSILTKTGTANRTEAAAFALRASLVGK
;
A
#
# COMPACT_ATOMS: atom_id res chain seq x y z
N MET A 1 -30.63 -30.68 15.72
CA MET A 1 -30.09 -31.56 14.65
C MET A 1 -29.17 -30.72 13.74
N THR A 2 -28.02 -31.23 13.28
CA THR A 2 -27.08 -30.45 12.43
C THR A 2 -27.60 -30.32 10.99
N LYS A 3 -27.66 -29.11 10.44
CA LYS A 3 -27.96 -28.87 9.02
C LYS A 3 -26.72 -29.12 8.17
N LEU A 4 -26.85 -29.98 7.15
CA LEU A 4 -25.78 -30.20 6.17
C LEU A 4 -25.86 -29.14 5.08
N CYS A 5 -24.72 -28.55 4.73
CA CYS A 5 -24.66 -27.62 3.60
C CYS A 5 -24.98 -28.34 2.28
N PRO A 6 -25.91 -27.83 1.45
CA PRO A 6 -26.25 -28.46 0.17
C PRO A 6 -25.08 -28.43 -0.83
N ARG A 7 -24.13 -27.52 -0.65
CA ARG A 7 -22.98 -27.33 -1.55
C ARG A 7 -21.75 -28.14 -1.16
N CYS A 8 -21.34 -28.12 0.11
CA CYS A 8 -20.11 -28.78 0.57
C CYS A 8 -20.33 -29.91 1.58
N ARG A 9 -21.59 -30.21 1.91
CA ARG A 9 -22.02 -31.25 2.88
C ARG A 9 -21.39 -31.15 4.27
N ARG A 10 -20.85 -29.99 4.64
CA ARG A 10 -20.33 -29.75 5.98
C ARG A 10 -21.50 -29.60 6.98
N PRO A 11 -21.41 -30.18 8.17
CA PRO A 11 -22.41 -29.96 9.22
C PRO A 11 -22.25 -28.55 9.80
N ASN A 12 -23.35 -27.82 9.92
CA ASN A 12 -23.40 -26.48 10.50
C ASN A 12 -24.38 -26.45 11.68
N ARG A 13 -24.25 -25.42 12.53
CA ARG A 13 -25.18 -25.17 13.66
C ARG A 13 -26.60 -24.95 13.12
N GLU A 14 -27.61 -25.35 13.88
CA GLU A 14 -29.02 -25.31 13.46
C GLU A 14 -29.53 -23.88 13.20
N SER A 15 -28.95 -22.89 13.88
CA SER A 15 -29.20 -21.45 13.71
C SER A 15 -28.32 -20.76 12.66
N ALA A 16 -27.41 -21.48 11.99
CA ALA A 16 -26.54 -20.87 11.00
C ALA A 16 -27.33 -20.56 9.72
N GLY A 17 -27.38 -19.28 9.33
CA GLY A 17 -27.97 -18.84 8.06
C GLY A 17 -27.13 -19.22 6.85
N PHE A 18 -25.82 -19.37 7.04
CA PHE A 18 -24.82 -19.66 6.01
C PHE A 18 -23.84 -20.73 6.48
N CYS A 19 -23.24 -21.44 5.53
CA CYS A 19 -22.24 -22.46 5.83
C CYS A 19 -20.90 -21.82 6.19
N ASP A 20 -20.38 -22.16 7.37
CA ASP A 20 -19.09 -21.66 7.89
C ASP A 20 -17.88 -22.07 7.02
N GLY A 21 -18.05 -23.05 6.12
CA GLY A 21 -16.99 -23.53 5.23
C GLY A 21 -16.95 -22.87 3.85
N CYS A 22 -18.11 -22.63 3.23
CA CYS A 22 -18.18 -22.17 1.84
C CYS A 22 -19.12 -20.98 1.63
N GLY A 23 -19.71 -20.44 2.70
CA GLY A 23 -20.62 -19.31 2.67
C GLY A 23 -21.99 -19.56 2.06
N ALA A 24 -22.32 -20.81 1.67
CA ALA A 24 -23.61 -21.11 1.04
C ALA A 24 -24.77 -21.03 2.05
N PRO A 25 -25.92 -20.41 1.70
CA PRO A 25 -27.08 -20.33 2.58
C PRO A 25 -27.64 -21.72 2.92
N LEU A 26 -28.14 -21.87 4.15
CA LEU A 26 -28.61 -23.14 4.71
C LEU A 26 -30.15 -23.22 4.86
N GLY A 27 -30.87 -22.33 4.17
CA GLY A 27 -32.34 -22.26 4.12
C GLY A 27 -32.84 -22.09 2.69
N ALA A 28 -34.08 -22.52 2.43
CA ALA A 28 -34.74 -22.39 1.14
C ALA A 28 -34.85 -20.91 0.73
N HIS A 29 -34.39 -20.61 -0.48
CA HIS A 29 -34.41 -19.28 -1.07
C HIS A 29 -35.86 -18.80 -1.30
N PRO A 30 -36.26 -17.59 -0.89
CA PRO A 30 -37.53 -16.98 -1.34
C PRO A 30 -37.51 -16.56 -2.82
N HIS A 31 -36.41 -16.79 -3.56
CA HIS A 31 -36.14 -16.16 -4.86
C HIS A 31 -35.79 -17.13 -6.01
N GLU A 32 -35.86 -18.46 -5.82
CA GLU A 32 -35.62 -19.42 -6.91
C GLU A 32 -36.60 -19.25 -8.10
N ASP A 33 -37.80 -18.71 -7.87
CA ASP A 33 -38.84 -18.55 -8.90
C ASP A 33 -38.83 -17.17 -9.61
N ARG A 34 -37.80 -16.33 -9.46
CA ARG A 34 -37.79 -14.94 -9.99
C ARG A 34 -36.53 -14.51 -10.77
N VAL A 35 -35.80 -15.41 -11.41
CA VAL A 35 -34.83 -14.98 -12.44
C VAL A 35 -35.62 -14.60 -13.70
N PRO A 36 -35.48 -13.38 -14.26
CA PRO A 36 -36.37 -12.91 -15.30
C PRO A 36 -36.11 -13.61 -16.64
N VAL A 37 -37.09 -14.38 -17.13
CA VAL A 37 -37.21 -14.70 -18.55
C VAL A 37 -37.88 -13.50 -19.23
N VAL A 38 -37.09 -12.51 -19.65
CA VAL A 38 -37.62 -11.35 -20.38
C VAL A 38 -37.99 -11.80 -21.79
N ARG A 39 -39.30 -11.90 -22.08
CA ARG A 39 -39.84 -12.05 -23.45
C ARG A 39 -40.34 -10.69 -23.92
N SER A 40 -39.66 -10.03 -24.86
CA SER A 40 -40.17 -8.84 -25.55
C SER A 40 -40.28 -9.05 -27.07
N ALA A 41 -41.10 -8.21 -27.70
CA ALA A 41 -41.56 -8.34 -29.08
C ALA A 41 -40.57 -7.71 -30.08
N GLY A 42 -39.50 -8.44 -30.41
CA GLY A 42 -38.60 -8.07 -31.50
C GLY A 42 -37.33 -8.92 -31.56
N VAL A 43 -36.90 -9.31 -32.77
CA VAL A 43 -35.73 -10.19 -33.03
C VAL A 43 -34.42 -9.64 -32.43
N GLY A 44 -34.34 -8.33 -32.15
CA GLY A 44 -33.18 -7.67 -31.55
C GLY A 44 -33.17 -7.58 -30.01
N GLU A 45 -34.26 -7.94 -29.32
CA GLU A 45 -34.40 -7.69 -27.87
C GLU A 45 -34.50 -8.96 -27.00
N LEU A 46 -34.64 -10.14 -27.61
CA LEU A 46 -34.71 -11.42 -26.90
C LEU A 46 -33.41 -11.74 -26.15
N PHE A 47 -33.52 -11.91 -24.82
CA PHE A 47 -32.43 -12.38 -23.97
C PHE A 47 -32.64 -13.86 -23.62
N LEU A 48 -31.73 -14.72 -24.06
CA LEU A 48 -31.83 -16.18 -23.92
C LEU A 48 -30.52 -16.77 -23.40
N GLY A 49 -30.64 -17.80 -22.57
CA GLY A 49 -29.54 -18.40 -21.82
C GLY A 49 -29.08 -17.53 -20.64
N ARG A 50 -27.91 -17.89 -20.09
CA ARG A 50 -27.26 -17.22 -18.94
C ARG A 50 -27.93 -17.43 -17.57
N GLU A 51 -28.76 -18.46 -17.41
CA GLU A 51 -29.45 -18.71 -16.14
C GLU A 51 -28.45 -18.94 -14.99
N ARG A 52 -27.34 -19.65 -15.26
CA ARG A 52 -26.30 -19.92 -14.26
C ARG A 52 -25.60 -18.65 -13.79
N GLU A 53 -25.23 -17.79 -14.73
CA GLU A 53 -24.52 -16.54 -14.43
C GLU A 53 -25.44 -15.53 -13.74
N LEU A 54 -26.68 -15.39 -14.20
CA LEU A 54 -27.67 -14.53 -13.55
C LEU A 54 -28.05 -15.04 -12.15
N THR A 55 -28.09 -16.35 -11.93
CA THR A 55 -28.31 -16.93 -10.58
C THR A 55 -27.14 -16.58 -9.65
N ALA A 56 -25.89 -16.69 -10.13
CA ALA A 56 -24.71 -16.33 -9.34
C ALA A 56 -24.66 -14.83 -9.00
N LEU A 57 -25.00 -13.96 -9.96
CA LEU A 57 -25.11 -12.51 -9.74
C LEU A 57 -26.29 -12.17 -8.81
N GLY A 58 -27.43 -12.86 -8.94
CA GLY A 58 -28.60 -12.70 -8.09
C GLY A 58 -28.29 -13.01 -6.62
N ALA A 59 -27.54 -14.08 -6.34
CA ALA A 59 -27.09 -14.41 -4.98
C ALA A 59 -26.18 -13.31 -4.37
N ALA A 60 -25.51 -12.50 -5.21
CA ALA A 60 -24.71 -11.37 -4.72
C ALA A 60 -25.56 -10.24 -4.15
N ILE A 61 -26.81 -10.07 -4.61
CA ILE A 61 -27.72 -9.05 -4.09
C ILE A 61 -28.01 -9.30 -2.60
N ASP A 62 -28.28 -10.56 -2.22
CA ASP A 62 -28.53 -10.92 -0.82
C ASP A 62 -27.34 -10.57 0.09
N HIS A 63 -26.12 -10.79 -0.38
CA HIS A 63 -24.90 -10.41 0.35
C HIS A 63 -24.81 -8.89 0.54
N VAL A 64 -25.09 -8.12 -0.51
CA VAL A 64 -25.01 -6.66 -0.52
C VAL A 64 -26.07 -6.06 0.40
N LEU A 65 -27.30 -6.60 0.39
CA LEU A 65 -28.35 -6.21 1.32
C LEU A 65 -27.98 -6.50 2.79
N ALA A 66 -27.21 -7.58 3.02
CA ALA A 66 -26.62 -7.90 4.31
C ALA A 66 -25.33 -7.10 4.64
N ALA A 67 -25.00 -6.05 3.88
CA ALA A 67 -23.79 -5.22 4.02
C ALA A 67 -22.47 -5.97 3.83
N HIS A 68 -22.46 -6.97 2.95
CA HIS A 68 -21.25 -7.67 2.50
C HIS A 68 -21.02 -7.36 1.02
N GLY A 69 -20.12 -6.42 0.74
CA GLY A 69 -19.83 -6.01 -0.63
C GLY A 69 -19.17 -7.12 -1.47
N ARG A 70 -19.30 -6.99 -2.79
CA ARG A 70 -18.84 -8.00 -3.76
C ARG A 70 -18.34 -7.33 -5.04
N ILE A 71 -17.40 -7.99 -5.70
CA ILE A 71 -16.94 -7.62 -7.05
C ILE A 71 -17.11 -8.81 -7.97
N PHE A 72 -17.81 -8.62 -9.07
CA PHE A 72 -17.98 -9.61 -10.12
C PHE A 72 -17.34 -9.14 -11.40
N ALA A 73 -16.70 -10.07 -12.10
CA ALA A 73 -16.13 -9.82 -13.42
C ALA A 73 -16.74 -10.72 -14.49
N LEU A 74 -17.39 -10.13 -15.48
CA LEU A 74 -17.89 -10.81 -16.68
C LEU A 74 -16.82 -10.80 -17.76
N ALA A 75 -16.20 -11.96 -17.99
CA ALA A 75 -15.18 -12.16 -19.00
C ALA A 75 -15.76 -12.92 -20.21
N GLY A 76 -15.31 -12.58 -21.41
CA GLY A 76 -15.60 -13.37 -22.61
C GLY A 76 -15.37 -12.60 -23.90
N GLU A 77 -15.60 -13.26 -25.02
CA GLU A 77 -15.25 -12.76 -26.34
C GLU A 77 -16.09 -11.53 -26.76
N PRO A 78 -15.65 -10.72 -27.73
CA PRO A 78 -16.48 -9.69 -28.35
C PRO A 78 -17.84 -10.27 -28.81
N GLY A 79 -18.92 -9.52 -28.60
CA GLY A 79 -20.27 -9.97 -29.00
C GLY A 79 -20.91 -11.07 -28.15
N ILE A 80 -20.19 -11.68 -27.18
CA ILE A 80 -20.70 -12.81 -26.38
C ILE A 80 -21.89 -12.49 -25.45
N GLY A 81 -22.29 -11.21 -25.35
CA GLY A 81 -23.42 -10.76 -24.54
C GLY A 81 -23.08 -10.23 -23.15
N LYS A 82 -21.82 -9.84 -22.88
CA LYS A 82 -21.39 -9.26 -21.58
C LYS A 82 -22.23 -8.05 -21.15
N THR A 83 -22.23 -6.99 -21.97
CA THR A 83 -22.99 -5.75 -21.71
C THR A 83 -24.48 -6.04 -21.55
N ARG A 84 -25.07 -6.89 -22.41
CA ARG A 84 -26.49 -7.26 -22.31
C ARG A 84 -26.81 -8.04 -21.03
N THR A 85 -25.92 -8.96 -20.61
CA THR A 85 -26.07 -9.69 -19.33
C THR A 85 -26.00 -8.72 -18.14
N ALA A 86 -25.10 -7.75 -18.19
CA ALA A 86 -25.00 -6.71 -17.16
C ALA A 86 -26.24 -5.78 -17.14
N GLN A 87 -26.84 -5.46 -18.29
CA GLN A 87 -28.10 -4.71 -18.37
C GLN A 87 -29.25 -5.47 -17.73
N VAL A 88 -29.47 -6.74 -18.12
CA VAL A 88 -30.53 -7.59 -17.57
C VAL A 88 -30.37 -7.77 -16.06
N PHE A 89 -29.13 -7.95 -15.59
CA PHE A 89 -28.84 -8.00 -14.17
C PHE A 89 -29.09 -6.66 -13.47
N GLY A 90 -28.76 -5.54 -14.12
CA GLY A 90 -29.07 -4.19 -13.64
C GLY A 90 -30.58 -4.00 -13.42
N ASP A 91 -31.40 -4.29 -14.42
CA ASP A 91 -32.86 -4.20 -14.34
C ASP A 91 -33.42 -5.08 -13.20
N TYR A 92 -32.88 -6.29 -13.04
CA TYR A 92 -33.21 -7.18 -11.93
C TYR A 92 -32.80 -6.59 -10.58
N ALA A 93 -31.59 -6.02 -10.47
CA ALA A 93 -31.10 -5.41 -9.25
C ALA A 93 -31.94 -4.18 -8.83
N GLU A 94 -32.39 -3.36 -9.78
CA GLU A 94 -33.34 -2.26 -9.52
C GLU A 94 -34.66 -2.77 -8.94
N SER A 95 -35.20 -3.85 -9.52
CA SER A 95 -36.41 -4.51 -8.99
C SER A 95 -36.23 -5.06 -7.58
N CYS A 96 -34.98 -5.35 -7.19
CA CYS A 96 -34.55 -5.83 -5.87
C CYS A 96 -34.03 -4.72 -4.96
N THR A 97 -34.38 -3.45 -5.20
CA THR A 97 -34.09 -2.25 -4.38
C THR A 97 -32.68 -1.66 -4.47
N LEU A 98 -31.80 -2.18 -5.33
CA LEU A 98 -30.47 -1.58 -5.55
C LEU A 98 -30.57 -0.42 -6.54
N ARG A 99 -29.84 0.66 -6.29
CA ARG A 99 -29.63 1.70 -7.30
C ARG A 99 -28.54 1.25 -8.26
N VAL A 100 -28.83 1.25 -9.56
CA VAL A 100 -27.86 0.90 -10.59
C VAL A 100 -27.24 2.17 -11.17
N LEU A 101 -25.91 2.19 -11.21
CA LEU A 101 -25.12 3.25 -11.80
C LEU A 101 -24.19 2.63 -12.85
N TRP A 102 -24.11 3.26 -14.02
CA TRP A 102 -23.39 2.72 -15.15
C TRP A 102 -22.26 3.65 -15.61
N GLY A 103 -21.02 3.16 -15.56
CA GLY A 103 -19.84 3.79 -16.16
C GLY A 103 -19.34 2.96 -17.34
N ARG A 104 -19.15 3.58 -18.50
CA ARG A 104 -18.57 2.93 -19.67
C ARG A 104 -17.14 3.37 -19.88
N CYS A 105 -16.22 2.42 -19.96
CA CYS A 105 -14.87 2.70 -20.41
C CYS A 105 -14.90 3.02 -21.91
N HIS A 106 -14.28 4.14 -22.30
CA HIS A 106 -14.23 4.53 -23.69
C HIS A 106 -13.13 3.75 -24.39
N GLU A 107 -13.46 3.15 -25.52
CA GLU A 107 -12.49 2.50 -26.43
C GLU A 107 -11.51 3.50 -27.07
N GLU A 108 -11.85 4.80 -27.08
CA GLU A 108 -11.09 5.83 -27.77
C GLU A 108 -9.89 6.30 -26.95
N PRO A 109 -8.68 6.43 -27.54
CA PRO A 109 -7.48 6.88 -26.83
C PRO A 109 -7.50 8.36 -26.38
N GLY A 110 -8.64 9.05 -26.49
CA GLY A 110 -8.85 10.44 -26.09
C GLY A 110 -9.77 10.63 -24.88
N ALA A 111 -10.17 9.55 -24.20
CA ALA A 111 -11.02 9.64 -23.02
C ALA A 111 -10.34 10.38 -21.85
N PRO A 112 -11.08 11.17 -21.06
CA PRO A 112 -10.55 11.79 -19.85
C PRO A 112 -10.06 10.73 -18.84
N PRO A 113 -9.08 11.06 -17.97
CA PRO A 113 -8.75 10.21 -16.85
C PRO A 113 -9.95 10.00 -15.92
N TYR A 114 -10.05 8.83 -15.30
CA TYR A 114 -11.15 8.48 -14.39
C TYR A 114 -12.56 8.51 -15.04
N TRP A 115 -12.66 8.47 -16.37
CA TRP A 115 -13.93 8.61 -17.09
C TRP A 115 -15.08 7.71 -16.61
N PRO A 116 -14.90 6.38 -16.41
CA PRO A 116 -16.00 5.55 -15.90
C PRO A 116 -16.46 5.99 -14.51
N TRP A 117 -15.55 6.47 -13.65
CA TRP A 117 -15.86 6.95 -12.31
C TRP A 117 -16.59 8.29 -12.33
N GLN A 118 -16.21 9.20 -13.23
CA GLN A 118 -16.91 10.46 -13.44
C GLN A 118 -18.36 10.23 -13.89
N GLN A 119 -18.60 9.26 -14.78
CA GLN A 119 -19.96 8.88 -15.20
C GLN A 119 -20.80 8.33 -14.05
N LEU A 120 -20.21 7.44 -13.23
CA LEU A 120 -20.89 6.90 -12.05
C LEU A 120 -21.28 8.01 -11.07
N LEU A 121 -20.35 8.93 -10.79
CA LEU A 121 -20.60 10.09 -9.91
C LEU A 121 -21.72 10.97 -10.47
N ARG A 122 -21.66 11.32 -11.76
CA ARG A 122 -22.69 12.12 -12.42
C ARG A 122 -24.06 11.45 -12.33
N GLY A 123 -24.15 10.17 -12.69
CA GLY A 123 -25.41 9.42 -12.63
C GLY A 123 -26.00 9.36 -11.22
N TYR A 124 -25.16 9.25 -10.19
CA TYR A 124 -25.62 9.32 -8.80
C TYR A 124 -26.13 10.72 -8.42
N LEU A 125 -25.41 11.77 -8.82
CA LEU A 125 -25.78 13.15 -8.50
C LEU A 125 -27.05 13.62 -9.22
N GLU A 126 -27.23 13.21 -10.47
CA GLU A 126 -28.46 13.42 -11.26
C GLU A 126 -29.64 12.72 -10.60
N ALA A 127 -29.48 11.46 -10.17
CA ALA A 127 -30.53 10.72 -9.46
C ALA A 127 -30.94 11.33 -8.11
N LYS A 128 -30.13 12.25 -7.56
CA LYS A 128 -30.39 12.99 -6.31
C LYS A 128 -30.76 14.46 -6.54
N GLU A 129 -31.00 14.90 -7.78
CA GLU A 129 -31.42 16.27 -8.06
C GLU A 129 -32.66 16.67 -7.25
N GLY A 130 -32.61 17.85 -6.63
CA GLY A 130 -33.66 18.37 -5.75
C GLY A 130 -33.60 17.91 -4.29
N THR A 131 -32.73 16.95 -3.94
CA THR A 131 -32.47 16.57 -2.54
C THR A 131 -31.11 17.09 -2.06
N ALA A 132 -31.05 17.63 -0.84
CA ALA A 132 -29.78 18.03 -0.26
C ALA A 132 -28.88 16.80 -0.11
N LEU A 133 -27.64 16.88 -0.63
CA LEU A 133 -26.62 15.86 -0.34
C LEU A 133 -26.53 15.70 1.18
N ALA A 134 -26.55 14.45 1.64
CA ALA A 134 -26.42 14.15 3.06
C ALA A 134 -25.22 14.91 3.64
N PRO A 135 -25.33 15.51 4.85
CA PRO A 135 -24.20 16.21 5.47
C PRO A 135 -22.92 15.35 5.50
N SER A 136 -23.09 14.03 5.67
CA SER A 136 -22.02 13.04 5.63
C SER A 136 -21.30 12.93 4.29
N LEU A 137 -21.85 13.39 3.17
CA LEU A 137 -21.18 13.38 1.87
C LEU A 137 -20.40 14.66 1.58
N LYS A 138 -20.64 15.75 2.34
CA LYS A 138 -20.04 17.07 2.08
C LYS A 138 -18.52 17.09 2.26
N ASP A 139 -17.99 16.33 3.22
CA ASP A 139 -16.54 16.29 3.49
C ASP A 139 -15.76 15.52 2.41
N ALA A 140 -16.34 14.43 1.87
CA ALA A 140 -15.73 13.68 0.77
C ALA A 140 -15.78 14.45 -0.56
N VAL A 141 -16.77 15.32 -0.72
CA VAL A 141 -17.05 16.07 -1.94
C VAL A 141 -16.00 17.12 -2.27
N SER A 142 -15.32 17.72 -1.28
CA SER A 142 -14.28 18.76 -1.53
C SER A 142 -13.09 18.22 -2.33
N HIS A 143 -12.67 16.98 -2.07
CA HIS A 143 -11.58 16.31 -2.78
C HIS A 143 -12.00 15.72 -4.14
N ILE A 144 -13.29 15.41 -4.31
CA ILE A 144 -13.84 14.87 -5.57
C ILE A 144 -14.22 16.00 -6.54
N ALA A 145 -14.40 17.23 -6.05
CA ALA A 145 -14.78 18.39 -6.86
C ALA A 145 -13.80 18.67 -8.02
N GLU A 146 -12.52 18.32 -7.87
CA GLU A 146 -11.53 18.43 -8.96
C GLU A 146 -11.81 17.44 -10.10
N LEU A 147 -12.32 16.24 -9.81
CA LEU A 147 -12.69 15.23 -10.83
C LEU A 147 -14.04 15.49 -11.49
N ALA A 148 -14.98 16.10 -10.76
CA ALA A 148 -16.32 16.36 -11.26
C ALA A 148 -16.72 17.82 -10.97
N PRO A 149 -16.42 18.76 -11.90
CA PRO A 149 -16.74 20.19 -11.73
C PRO A 149 -18.23 20.48 -11.50
N GLU A 150 -19.11 19.56 -11.90
CA GLU A 150 -20.56 19.58 -11.63
C GLU A 150 -20.88 19.55 -10.13
N ILE A 151 -20.00 18.94 -9.32
CA ILE A 151 -20.08 18.92 -7.85
C ILE A 151 -19.77 20.31 -7.28
N ALA A 152 -18.75 21.00 -7.81
CA ALA A 152 -18.38 22.34 -7.38
C ALA A 152 -19.52 23.36 -7.60
N ARG A 153 -20.34 23.18 -8.64
CA ARG A 153 -21.52 24.03 -8.91
C ARG A 153 -22.63 23.93 -7.86
N ARG A 154 -22.64 22.87 -7.03
CA ARG A 154 -23.62 22.69 -5.93
C ARG A 154 -23.21 23.40 -4.62
N GLY A 155 -22.20 24.28 -4.65
CA GLY A 155 -21.85 25.18 -3.55
C GLY A 155 -21.09 24.54 -2.39
N VAL A 156 -20.51 23.36 -2.59
CA VAL A 156 -19.65 22.69 -1.60
C VAL A 156 -18.20 22.94 -1.99
N GLY A 157 -17.63 24.02 -1.48
CA GLY A 157 -16.25 24.43 -1.78
C GLY A 157 -15.52 24.84 -0.51
N ALA A 158 -14.93 23.88 0.18
CA ALA A 158 -13.73 24.17 0.95
C ALA A 158 -12.54 23.94 0.01
N GLU A 159 -11.57 24.86 0.00
CA GLU A 159 -10.28 24.59 -0.65
C GLU A 159 -9.69 23.32 -0.03
N ALA A 160 -9.61 22.24 -0.80
CA ALA A 160 -8.88 21.06 -0.38
C ALA A 160 -7.44 21.49 -0.11
N ALA A 161 -6.97 21.33 1.13
CA ALA A 161 -5.58 21.61 1.48
C ALA A 161 -4.67 20.77 0.56
N ARG A 162 -4.00 21.43 -0.39
CA ARG A 162 -3.16 20.76 -1.38
C ARG A 162 -1.96 20.14 -0.70
N SER A 163 -1.68 18.89 -1.07
CA SER A 163 -0.48 18.22 -0.61
C SER A 163 0.76 18.73 -1.32
N SER A 164 1.84 18.89 -0.57
CA SER A 164 3.19 19.01 -1.12
C SER A 164 3.71 17.66 -1.63
N ASP A 165 3.15 16.54 -1.17
CA ASP A 165 3.42 15.19 -1.68
C ASP A 165 2.30 14.70 -2.62
N PRO A 166 2.55 14.62 -3.94
CA PRO A 166 1.65 14.06 -4.93
C PRO A 166 1.06 12.68 -4.61
N MET A 167 1.84 11.75 -4.03
CA MET A 167 1.33 10.40 -3.74
C MET A 167 0.20 10.43 -2.72
N GLN A 168 0.33 11.30 -1.73
CA GLN A 168 -0.68 11.50 -0.71
C GLN A 168 -1.93 12.20 -1.26
N SER A 169 -1.77 13.18 -2.17
CA SER A 169 -2.93 13.77 -2.88
C SER A 169 -3.74 12.72 -3.63
N ARG A 170 -3.07 11.83 -4.38
CA ARG A 170 -3.75 10.75 -5.11
C ARG A 170 -4.45 9.77 -4.17
N TYR A 171 -3.78 9.38 -3.08
CA TYR A 171 -4.44 8.56 -2.06
C TYR A 171 -5.69 9.25 -1.54
N ARG A 172 -5.64 10.54 -1.15
CA ARG A 172 -6.81 11.24 -0.62
C ARG A 172 -7.96 11.25 -1.61
N LEU A 173 -7.67 11.44 -2.89
CA LEU A 173 -8.68 11.36 -3.94
C LEU A 173 -9.35 9.98 -3.93
N PHE A 174 -8.55 8.92 -3.88
CA PHE A 174 -9.05 7.54 -3.90
C PHE A 174 -9.83 7.19 -2.62
N ASP A 175 -9.34 7.63 -1.46
CA ASP A 175 -9.98 7.43 -0.17
C ASP A 175 -11.29 8.21 -0.07
N ALA A 176 -11.32 9.47 -0.53
CA ALA A 176 -12.53 10.27 -0.61
C ALA A 176 -13.57 9.63 -1.54
N LEU A 177 -13.16 9.08 -2.69
CA LEU A 177 -14.05 8.34 -3.59
C LEU A 177 -14.56 7.05 -2.94
N ALA A 178 -13.70 6.27 -2.29
CA ALA A 178 -14.09 5.05 -1.61
C ALA A 178 -15.07 5.34 -0.47
N GLU A 179 -14.80 6.37 0.34
CA GLU A 179 -15.66 6.82 1.42
C GLU A 179 -16.99 7.38 0.90
N PHE A 180 -16.97 8.15 -0.18
CA PHE A 180 -18.17 8.62 -0.87
C PHE A 180 -19.06 7.44 -1.26
N TRP A 181 -18.49 6.43 -1.94
CA TRP A 181 -19.25 5.26 -2.38
C TRP A 181 -19.75 4.40 -1.21
N LYS A 182 -18.95 4.23 -0.15
CA LYS A 182 -19.37 3.54 1.08
C LYS A 182 -20.54 4.27 1.77
N ARG A 183 -20.47 5.59 1.89
CA ARG A 183 -21.55 6.41 2.50
C ARG A 183 -22.81 6.44 1.64
N ALA A 184 -22.66 6.54 0.32
CA ALA A 184 -23.77 6.44 -0.61
C ALA A 184 -24.46 5.06 -0.52
N ALA A 185 -23.68 3.98 -0.49
CA ALA A 185 -24.15 2.61 -0.29
C ALA A 185 -24.84 2.38 1.06
N ALA A 186 -24.40 3.05 2.12
CA ALA A 186 -25.05 2.97 3.43
C ALA A 186 -26.46 3.58 3.42
N ALA A 187 -26.68 4.64 2.62
CA ALA A 187 -27.98 5.28 2.47
C ALA A 187 -28.93 4.45 1.59
N GLU A 188 -28.44 3.95 0.45
CA GLU A 188 -29.17 3.04 -0.43
C GLU A 188 -28.20 2.02 -1.04
N PRO A 189 -28.53 0.71 -1.09
CA PRO A 189 -27.66 -0.30 -1.71
C PRO A 189 -27.34 0.04 -3.17
N LEU A 190 -26.07 -0.07 -3.58
CA LEU A 190 -25.61 0.33 -4.92
C LEU A 190 -25.08 -0.85 -5.73
N LEU A 191 -25.38 -0.84 -7.03
CA LEU A 191 -24.70 -1.61 -8.06
C LEU A 191 -23.95 -0.65 -9.01
N LEU A 192 -22.62 -0.71 -8.96
CA LEU A 192 -21.74 0.03 -9.88
C LEU A 192 -21.34 -0.89 -11.04
N ILE A 193 -21.79 -0.58 -12.25
CA ILE A 193 -21.42 -1.34 -13.45
C ILE A 193 -20.32 -0.57 -14.20
N ILE A 194 -19.14 -1.17 -14.34
CA ILE A 194 -18.02 -0.64 -15.13
C ILE A 194 -17.87 -1.53 -16.38
N ASP A 195 -18.41 -1.06 -17.48
CA ASP A 195 -18.48 -1.81 -18.73
C ASP A 195 -17.22 -1.60 -19.59
N ASN A 196 -16.68 -2.68 -20.12
CA ASN A 196 -15.51 -2.73 -21.01
C ASN A 196 -14.19 -2.23 -20.40
N VAL A 197 -13.87 -2.67 -19.19
CA VAL A 197 -12.69 -2.21 -18.41
C VAL A 197 -11.33 -2.48 -19.06
N HIS A 198 -11.26 -3.34 -20.08
CA HIS A 198 -10.05 -3.50 -20.90
C HIS A 198 -9.66 -2.19 -21.61
N TRP A 199 -10.58 -1.24 -21.80
CA TRP A 199 -10.28 0.10 -22.28
C TRP A 199 -10.24 1.16 -21.18
N ALA A 200 -10.27 0.78 -19.90
CA ALA A 200 -10.13 1.74 -18.83
C ALA A 200 -8.72 2.36 -18.85
N ASP A 201 -8.63 3.67 -18.59
CA ASP A 201 -7.35 4.29 -18.35
C ASP A 201 -6.67 3.67 -17.12
N PRO A 202 -5.33 3.60 -17.08
CA PRO A 202 -4.63 2.95 -15.97
C PRO A 202 -4.96 3.57 -14.61
N SER A 203 -5.22 4.88 -14.54
CA SER A 203 -5.58 5.54 -13.28
C SER A 203 -6.95 5.08 -12.76
N SER A 204 -7.94 4.86 -13.64
CA SER A 204 -9.22 4.21 -13.30
C SER A 204 -9.05 2.80 -12.75
N LEU A 205 -8.11 2.02 -13.29
CA LEU A 205 -7.82 0.67 -12.81
C LEU A 205 -7.19 0.69 -11.41
N ARG A 206 -6.27 1.61 -11.14
CA ARG A 206 -5.70 1.81 -9.80
C ARG A 206 -6.75 2.18 -8.76
N LEU A 207 -7.74 3.00 -9.14
CA LEU A 207 -8.86 3.31 -8.25
C LEU A 207 -9.74 2.08 -7.98
N LEU A 208 -9.95 1.21 -8.97
CA LEU A 208 -10.65 -0.07 -8.76
C LEU A 208 -9.88 -0.99 -7.79
N GLU A 209 -8.56 -1.09 -7.94
CA GLU A 209 -7.69 -1.84 -7.03
C GLU A 209 -7.77 -1.29 -5.60
N PHE A 210 -7.79 0.04 -5.45
CA PHE A 210 -7.91 0.71 -4.17
C PHE A 210 -9.28 0.49 -3.52
N LEU A 211 -10.37 0.60 -4.28
CA LEU A 211 -11.73 0.44 -3.77
C LEU A 211 -12.02 -1.00 -3.32
N ALA A 212 -11.39 -1.99 -3.97
CA ALA A 212 -11.72 -3.39 -3.76
C ALA A 212 -11.64 -3.89 -2.30
N PRO A 213 -10.57 -3.64 -1.54
CA PRO A 213 -10.53 -4.02 -0.11
C PRO A 213 -11.52 -3.22 0.75
N GLU A 214 -11.83 -1.97 0.37
CA GLU A 214 -12.65 -1.05 1.19
C GLU A 214 -14.12 -1.42 1.26
N ILE A 215 -14.66 -2.12 0.26
CA ILE A 215 -16.10 -2.39 0.16
C ILE A 215 -16.55 -3.68 0.86
N THR A 216 -15.64 -4.40 1.54
CA THR A 216 -15.94 -5.69 2.18
C THR A 216 -17.16 -5.63 3.11
N SER A 217 -17.26 -4.55 3.90
CA SER A 217 -18.33 -4.32 4.88
C SER A 217 -19.31 -3.21 4.45
N SER A 218 -19.57 -3.09 3.15
CA SER A 218 -20.49 -2.09 2.60
C SER A 218 -21.64 -2.74 1.82
N ARG A 219 -22.66 -1.94 1.49
CA ARG A 219 -23.79 -2.37 0.64
C ARG A 219 -23.52 -2.04 -0.83
N LEU A 220 -22.33 -2.39 -1.30
CA LEU A 220 -21.87 -2.06 -2.64
C LEU A 220 -21.54 -3.32 -3.45
N LEU A 221 -22.13 -3.43 -4.64
CA LEU A 221 -21.82 -4.42 -5.65
C LEU A 221 -21.10 -3.76 -6.82
N VAL A 222 -19.90 -4.21 -7.16
CA VAL A 222 -19.21 -3.77 -8.39
C VAL A 222 -19.30 -4.88 -9.43
N LEU A 223 -19.84 -4.57 -10.61
CA LEU A 223 -19.84 -5.47 -11.75
C LEU A 223 -18.95 -4.90 -12.85
N ILE A 224 -17.89 -5.61 -13.19
CA ILE A 224 -16.98 -5.22 -14.25
C ILE A 224 -17.11 -6.14 -15.48
N THR A 225 -16.95 -5.62 -16.69
CA THR A 225 -16.99 -6.45 -17.92
C THR A 225 -15.75 -6.24 -18.78
N TYR A 226 -15.19 -7.30 -19.37
CA TYR A 226 -14.03 -7.17 -20.25
C TYR A 226 -13.89 -8.28 -21.29
N ARG A 227 -13.10 -8.01 -22.34
CA ARG A 227 -12.74 -8.98 -23.40
C ARG A 227 -11.52 -9.79 -22.96
N ASP A 228 -11.62 -11.12 -22.94
CA ASP A 228 -10.53 -11.98 -22.48
C ASP A 228 -9.48 -12.28 -23.55
N ILE A 229 -9.83 -12.18 -24.84
CA ILE A 229 -8.90 -12.38 -25.98
C ILE A 229 -7.89 -11.23 -26.12
N GLU A 230 -8.25 -10.01 -25.73
CA GLU A 230 -7.40 -8.82 -25.90
C GLU A 230 -6.36 -8.64 -24.77
N LEU A 231 -6.39 -9.51 -23.76
CA LEU A 231 -5.49 -9.42 -22.61
C LEU A 231 -4.16 -10.13 -22.86
N THR A 232 -3.21 -9.38 -23.40
CA THR A 232 -1.80 -9.79 -23.35
C THR A 232 -1.25 -9.69 -21.92
N ARG A 233 -0.13 -10.35 -21.64
CA ARG A 233 0.56 -10.24 -20.33
C ARG A 233 0.99 -8.81 -19.99
N ALA A 234 1.20 -7.97 -21.00
CA ALA A 234 1.61 -6.57 -20.83
C ALA A 234 0.43 -5.61 -20.59
N HIS A 235 -0.81 -6.07 -20.76
CA HIS A 235 -1.98 -5.21 -20.62
C HIS A 235 -2.19 -4.81 -19.14
N PRO A 236 -2.42 -3.51 -18.80
CA PRO A 236 -2.59 -3.04 -17.42
C PRO A 236 -3.65 -3.82 -16.62
N LEU A 237 -4.81 -4.08 -17.24
CA LEU A 237 -5.89 -4.87 -16.64
C LEU A 237 -5.46 -6.29 -16.19
N SER A 238 -4.46 -6.90 -16.81
CA SER A 238 -3.96 -8.22 -16.38
C SER A 238 -3.38 -8.16 -14.96
N SER A 239 -2.67 -7.09 -14.62
CA SER A 239 -2.15 -6.83 -13.27
C SER A 239 -3.30 -6.58 -12.29
N THR A 240 -4.24 -5.71 -12.66
CA THR A 240 -5.42 -5.38 -11.85
C THR A 240 -6.27 -6.60 -11.51
N LEU A 241 -6.53 -7.48 -12.48
CA LEU A 241 -7.26 -8.73 -12.23
C LEU A 241 -6.49 -9.66 -11.29
N GLY A 242 -5.16 -9.65 -11.32
CA GLY A 242 -4.30 -10.38 -10.40
C GLY A 242 -4.44 -9.87 -8.96
N GLU A 243 -4.49 -8.55 -8.76
CA GLU A 243 -4.73 -7.94 -7.44
C GLU A 243 -6.15 -8.19 -6.93
N LEU A 244 -7.16 -8.05 -7.80
CA LEU A 244 -8.55 -8.34 -7.45
C LEU A 244 -8.75 -9.81 -7.08
N ALA A 245 -8.06 -10.75 -7.75
CA ALA A 245 -8.16 -12.18 -7.45
C ALA A 245 -7.63 -12.56 -6.06
N LYS A 246 -6.80 -11.72 -5.42
CA LYS A 246 -6.36 -11.91 -4.03
C LYS A 246 -7.46 -11.56 -3.02
N GLN A 247 -8.50 -10.83 -3.45
CA GLN A 247 -9.58 -10.40 -2.58
C GLN A 247 -10.64 -11.49 -2.45
N PRO A 248 -11.08 -11.84 -1.22
CA PRO A 248 -12.08 -12.89 -1.00
C PRO A 248 -13.47 -12.54 -1.55
N LEU A 249 -13.72 -11.27 -1.84
CA LEU A 249 -14.99 -10.75 -2.36
C LEU A 249 -15.07 -10.72 -3.90
N PHE A 250 -14.01 -11.12 -4.61
CA PHE A 250 -13.93 -11.11 -6.07
C PHE A 250 -14.34 -12.45 -6.68
N GLN A 251 -15.22 -12.43 -7.68
CA GLN A 251 -15.59 -13.60 -8.46
C GLN A 251 -15.59 -13.31 -9.97
N ARG A 252 -14.95 -14.18 -10.75
CA ARG A 252 -14.93 -14.11 -12.21
C ARG A 252 -15.92 -15.11 -12.81
N LEU A 253 -16.80 -14.63 -13.69
CA LEU A 253 -17.72 -15.44 -14.49
C LEU A 253 -17.29 -15.34 -15.96
N LYS A 254 -16.96 -16.49 -16.57
CA LYS A 254 -16.61 -16.56 -17.99
C LYS A 254 -17.85 -16.92 -18.80
N LEU A 255 -18.24 -16.06 -19.73
CA LEU A 255 -19.34 -16.28 -20.66
C LEU A 255 -18.86 -17.09 -21.86
N GLY A 256 -19.42 -18.30 -22.05
CA GLY A 256 -19.25 -19.10 -23.27
C GLY A 256 -20.32 -18.79 -24.33
N GLY A 257 -20.26 -19.44 -25.49
CA GLY A 257 -21.35 -19.38 -26.47
C GLY A 257 -22.69 -19.87 -25.91
N LEU A 258 -23.80 -19.47 -26.53
CA LEU A 258 -25.12 -20.06 -26.32
C LEU A 258 -25.06 -21.56 -26.62
N SER A 259 -25.77 -22.35 -25.83
CA SER A 259 -25.92 -23.77 -26.10
C SER A 259 -26.65 -23.99 -27.44
N LEU A 260 -26.54 -25.19 -28.01
CA LEU A 260 -27.35 -25.57 -29.18
C LEU A 260 -28.85 -25.39 -28.91
N ALA A 261 -29.31 -25.68 -27.68
CA ALA A 261 -30.70 -25.49 -27.27
C ALA A 261 -31.09 -24.00 -27.19
N ASP A 262 -30.24 -23.14 -26.64
CA ASP A 262 -30.49 -21.70 -26.58
C ASP A 262 -30.41 -21.04 -27.96
N THR A 263 -29.51 -21.52 -28.83
CA THR A 263 -29.43 -21.11 -30.24
C THR A 263 -30.72 -21.48 -30.98
N SER A 264 -31.26 -22.68 -30.74
CA SER A 264 -32.55 -23.09 -31.30
C SER A 264 -33.69 -22.19 -30.85
N ARG A 265 -33.78 -21.92 -29.54
CA ARG A 265 -34.76 -20.97 -28.96
C ARG A 265 -34.60 -19.56 -29.54
N PHE A 266 -33.36 -19.12 -29.79
CA PHE A 266 -33.08 -17.82 -30.38
C PHE A 266 -33.63 -17.71 -31.80
N ILE A 267 -33.34 -18.70 -32.64
CA ILE A 267 -33.85 -18.75 -34.01
C ILE A 267 -35.37 -18.84 -34.01
N GLU A 268 -35.94 -19.73 -33.18
CA GLU A 268 -37.39 -19.90 -33.05
C GLU A 268 -38.10 -18.63 -32.65
N ALA A 269 -37.55 -17.86 -31.70
CA ALA A 269 -38.12 -16.59 -31.29
C ALA A 269 -38.04 -15.52 -32.40
N ALA A 270 -37.05 -15.62 -33.28
CA ALA A 270 -36.90 -14.70 -34.41
C ALA A 270 -37.86 -15.00 -35.58
N ILE A 271 -38.18 -16.27 -35.82
CA ILE A 271 -38.98 -16.70 -36.99
C ILE A 271 -40.36 -17.28 -36.63
N GLY A 272 -40.68 -17.42 -35.35
CA GLY A 272 -41.95 -17.94 -34.83
C GLY A 272 -42.14 -19.46 -34.94
N ARG A 273 -41.11 -20.23 -35.33
CA ARG A 273 -41.14 -21.70 -35.49
C ARG A 273 -39.78 -22.33 -35.25
N SER A 274 -39.74 -23.60 -34.86
CA SER A 274 -38.47 -24.30 -34.61
C SER A 274 -37.63 -24.44 -35.90
N PRO A 275 -36.31 -24.18 -35.86
CA PRO A 275 -35.43 -24.33 -37.02
C PRO A 275 -35.19 -25.80 -37.38
N PRO A 276 -34.99 -26.15 -38.67
CA PRO A 276 -34.51 -27.47 -39.07
C PRO A 276 -33.17 -27.82 -38.43
N SER A 277 -32.96 -29.10 -38.10
CA SER A 277 -31.75 -29.60 -37.42
C SER A 277 -30.46 -29.23 -38.15
N ASP A 278 -30.44 -29.35 -39.48
CA ASP A 278 -29.26 -29.12 -40.30
C ASP A 278 -28.88 -27.63 -40.31
N LEU A 279 -29.87 -26.74 -40.40
CA LEU A 279 -29.65 -25.30 -40.32
C LEU A 279 -29.18 -24.89 -38.93
N LEU A 280 -29.79 -25.45 -37.87
CA LEU A 280 -29.38 -25.20 -36.49
C LEU A 280 -27.93 -25.64 -36.26
N ALA A 281 -27.54 -26.82 -36.78
CA ALA A 281 -26.17 -27.33 -36.67
C ALA A 281 -25.18 -26.46 -37.46
N THR A 282 -25.53 -26.00 -38.66
CA THR A 282 -24.66 -25.09 -39.43
C THR A 282 -24.52 -23.73 -38.76
N VAL A 283 -25.63 -23.10 -38.35
CA VAL A 283 -25.59 -21.80 -37.66
C VAL A 283 -24.82 -21.94 -36.35
N HIS A 284 -25.10 -22.94 -35.52
CA HIS A 284 -24.36 -23.10 -34.27
C HIS A 284 -22.87 -23.43 -34.51
N GLY A 285 -22.56 -24.27 -35.49
CA GLY A 285 -21.18 -24.65 -35.82
C GLY A 285 -20.34 -23.49 -36.36
N GLN A 286 -20.90 -22.62 -37.19
CA GLN A 286 -20.19 -21.45 -37.75
C GLN A 286 -20.12 -20.27 -36.79
N THR A 287 -21.06 -20.16 -35.85
CA THR A 287 -21.12 -19.05 -34.89
C THR A 287 -20.51 -19.42 -33.53
N GLU A 288 -20.23 -20.70 -33.31
CA GLU A 288 -19.88 -21.31 -32.01
C GLU A 288 -20.86 -20.90 -30.89
N GLY A 289 -22.09 -20.53 -31.25
CA GLY A 289 -23.12 -20.04 -30.34
C GLY A 289 -22.91 -18.60 -29.84
N ASN A 290 -21.98 -17.81 -30.36
CA ASN A 290 -21.86 -16.40 -29.96
C ASN A 290 -23.17 -15.64 -30.29
N PRO A 291 -23.87 -15.04 -29.30
CA PRO A 291 -25.16 -14.39 -29.51
C PRO A 291 -25.17 -13.36 -30.64
N LEU A 292 -24.11 -12.56 -30.78
CA LEU A 292 -24.02 -11.55 -31.84
C LEU A 292 -23.93 -12.22 -33.22
N PHE A 293 -23.09 -13.25 -33.34
CA PHE A 293 -22.97 -14.04 -34.58
C PHE A 293 -24.29 -14.70 -34.95
N VAL A 294 -24.95 -15.35 -33.99
CA VAL A 294 -26.26 -15.98 -34.19
C VAL A 294 -27.30 -14.94 -34.64
N ALA A 295 -27.36 -13.78 -33.99
CA ALA A 295 -28.31 -12.73 -34.33
C ALA A 295 -28.09 -12.16 -35.74
N GLU A 296 -26.85 -11.87 -36.13
CA GLU A 296 -26.53 -11.40 -37.49
C GLU A 296 -26.79 -12.48 -38.54
N MET A 297 -26.46 -13.75 -38.26
CA MET A 297 -26.72 -14.87 -39.16
C MET A 297 -28.23 -15.05 -39.41
N VAL A 298 -29.03 -14.99 -38.34
CA VAL A 298 -30.49 -15.09 -38.44
C VAL A 298 -31.06 -13.91 -39.23
N ARG A 299 -30.61 -12.68 -38.96
CA ARG A 299 -31.01 -11.50 -39.75
C ARG A 299 -30.67 -11.64 -41.23
N PHE A 300 -29.46 -12.10 -41.54
CA PHE A 300 -29.03 -12.36 -42.92
C PHE A 300 -29.93 -13.38 -43.62
N LEU A 301 -30.17 -14.52 -42.98
CA LEU A 301 -31.00 -15.59 -43.53
C LEU A 301 -32.47 -15.19 -43.71
N VAL A 302 -32.99 -14.30 -42.84
CA VAL A 302 -34.34 -13.72 -42.99
C VAL A 302 -34.40 -12.77 -44.19
N GLN A 303 -33.40 -11.90 -44.35
CA GLN A 303 -33.33 -10.95 -45.46
C GLN A 303 -33.13 -11.63 -46.83
N GLU A 304 -32.37 -12.72 -46.89
CA GLU A 304 -32.18 -13.53 -48.12
C GLU A 304 -33.42 -14.38 -48.47
N GLY A 305 -34.49 -14.34 -47.66
CA GLY A 305 -35.69 -15.14 -47.87
C GLY A 305 -35.48 -16.64 -47.68
N VAL A 306 -34.36 -17.04 -47.06
CA VAL A 306 -34.09 -18.42 -46.65
C VAL A 306 -34.93 -18.79 -45.43
N LEU A 307 -35.18 -17.80 -44.56
CA LEU A 307 -36.07 -17.87 -43.40
C LEU A 307 -37.21 -16.84 -43.57
N GLY A 308 -38.46 -17.29 -43.71
CA GLY A 308 -39.61 -16.38 -43.87
C GLY A 308 -40.97 -17.03 -43.61
N ALA A 309 -41.97 -16.18 -43.36
CA ALA A 309 -43.32 -16.55 -42.91
C ALA A 309 -44.26 -17.11 -44.01
N GLU A 310 -43.87 -17.08 -45.29
CA GLU A 310 -44.80 -17.35 -46.41
C GLU A 310 -44.65 -18.72 -47.12
N THR A 311 -43.95 -19.69 -46.55
CA THR A 311 -43.98 -21.08 -47.07
C THR A 311 -44.47 -22.08 -46.02
N PRO A 312 -45.72 -22.57 -46.15
CA PRO A 312 -46.18 -23.77 -45.47
C PRO A 312 -45.48 -24.97 -46.09
N GLY A 313 -44.53 -25.55 -45.35
CA GLY A 313 -43.81 -26.76 -45.75
C GLY A 313 -42.48 -26.49 -46.48
N GLY A 314 -41.39 -26.49 -45.72
CA GLY A 314 -40.05 -26.70 -46.25
C GLY A 314 -39.27 -25.44 -46.64
N VAL A 315 -38.02 -25.40 -46.18
CA VAL A 315 -36.95 -24.57 -46.75
C VAL A 315 -36.93 -24.80 -48.27
N ARG A 316 -36.86 -23.73 -49.10
CA ARG A 316 -36.82 -23.87 -50.56
C ARG A 316 -35.75 -24.90 -50.97
N ALA A 317 -36.05 -25.76 -51.94
CA ALA A 317 -35.17 -26.81 -52.49
C ALA A 317 -33.87 -26.30 -53.18
N GLY A 318 -33.45 -25.05 -52.92
CA GLY A 318 -32.13 -24.49 -53.19
C GLY A 318 -31.25 -24.28 -51.94
N SER A 319 -31.70 -24.70 -50.75
CA SER A 319 -31.06 -24.42 -49.44
C SER A 319 -29.59 -24.81 -49.31
N ARG A 320 -29.09 -25.79 -50.08
CA ARG A 320 -27.67 -26.15 -50.08
C ARG A 320 -26.76 -25.06 -50.66
N SER A 321 -27.26 -24.27 -51.61
CA SER A 321 -26.54 -23.12 -52.19
C SER A 321 -26.50 -21.90 -51.26
N ALA A 322 -27.50 -21.76 -50.37
CA ALA A 322 -27.55 -20.66 -49.39
C ALA A 322 -26.63 -20.93 -48.19
N LEU A 323 -26.52 -22.20 -47.76
CA LEU A 323 -25.56 -22.64 -46.73
C LEU A 323 -24.09 -22.49 -47.17
N THR A 324 -23.81 -22.47 -48.48
CA THR A 324 -22.47 -22.22 -49.07
C THR A 324 -22.13 -20.73 -49.21
N ARG A 325 -23.09 -19.82 -49.01
CA ARG A 325 -22.89 -18.35 -49.06
C ARG A 325 -22.85 -17.69 -47.68
N ILE A 326 -22.83 -18.50 -46.62
CA ILE A 326 -22.75 -17.98 -45.25
C ILE A 326 -21.32 -17.46 -45.01
N PRO A 327 -21.13 -16.17 -44.66
CA PRO A 327 -19.81 -15.60 -44.37
C PRO A 327 -19.07 -16.35 -43.26
N GLU A 328 -17.74 -16.46 -43.36
CA GLU A 328 -16.91 -17.26 -42.43
C GLU A 328 -16.55 -16.49 -41.13
N GLY A 329 -17.00 -15.23 -40.94
CA GLY A 329 -16.78 -14.46 -39.71
C GLY A 329 -17.48 -13.10 -39.61
N ILE A 330 -17.40 -12.43 -38.42
CA ILE A 330 -18.13 -11.16 -38.14
C ILE A 330 -17.73 -10.06 -39.09
N LYS A 331 -16.43 -9.92 -39.37
CA LYS A 331 -15.94 -8.81 -40.21
C LYS A 331 -16.46 -8.96 -41.63
N GLU A 332 -16.61 -10.19 -42.13
CA GLU A 332 -17.18 -10.47 -43.45
C GLU A 332 -18.70 -10.29 -43.47
N ALA A 333 -19.41 -10.66 -42.39
CA ALA A 333 -20.84 -10.38 -42.24
C ALA A 333 -21.14 -8.87 -42.12
N ILE A 334 -20.36 -8.15 -41.30
CA ILE A 334 -20.43 -6.68 -41.18
C ILE A 334 -20.06 -6.03 -42.51
N GLY A 335 -18.98 -6.46 -43.17
CA GLY A 335 -18.57 -5.96 -44.48
C GLY A 335 -19.65 -6.18 -45.53
N THR A 336 -20.31 -7.35 -45.54
CA THR A 336 -21.45 -7.61 -46.44
C THR A 336 -22.63 -6.69 -46.15
N ARG A 337 -22.90 -6.38 -44.87
CA ARG A 337 -23.94 -5.43 -44.46
C ARG A 337 -23.62 -3.99 -44.86
N LEU A 338 -22.36 -3.57 -44.70
CA LEU A 338 -21.88 -2.28 -45.16
C LEU A 338 -21.94 -2.17 -46.69
N ASN A 339 -21.60 -3.23 -47.43
CA ASN A 339 -21.69 -3.28 -48.89
C ASN A 339 -23.11 -3.11 -49.46
N ARG A 340 -24.15 -3.29 -48.63
CA ARG A 340 -25.55 -3.04 -49.02
C ARG A 340 -25.96 -1.57 -48.88
N LEU A 341 -25.20 -0.80 -48.12
CA LEU A 341 -25.43 0.64 -47.98
C LEU A 341 -24.91 1.38 -49.21
N SER A 342 -25.50 2.53 -49.50
CA SER A 342 -25.05 3.40 -50.56
C SER A 342 -23.59 3.83 -50.37
N GLY A 343 -22.88 4.09 -51.47
CA GLY A 343 -21.51 4.60 -51.40
C GLY A 343 -21.40 5.94 -50.64
N ASN A 344 -22.47 6.74 -50.60
CA ASN A 344 -22.55 7.95 -49.79
C ASN A 344 -22.63 7.62 -48.30
N CYS A 345 -23.48 6.67 -47.91
CA CYS A 345 -23.63 6.22 -46.54
C CYS A 345 -22.32 5.66 -45.97
N ASN A 346 -21.65 4.75 -46.69
CA ASN A 346 -20.35 4.21 -46.26
C ASN A 346 -19.26 5.29 -46.14
N ARG A 347 -19.27 6.32 -47.00
CA ARG A 347 -18.33 7.44 -46.88
C ARG A 347 -18.56 8.25 -45.61
N VAL A 348 -19.81 8.64 -45.34
CA VAL A 348 -20.18 9.39 -44.13
C VAL A 348 -19.90 8.59 -42.87
N LEU A 349 -20.24 7.30 -42.86
CA LEU A 349 -19.95 6.40 -41.73
C LEU A 349 -18.45 6.17 -41.53
N GLY A 350 -17.66 6.12 -42.60
CA GLY A 350 -16.20 6.07 -42.53
C GLY A 350 -15.61 7.32 -41.87
N ASP A 351 -16.07 8.51 -42.26
CA ASP A 351 -15.61 9.77 -41.65
C ASP A 351 -16.06 9.87 -40.17
N ALA A 352 -17.29 9.43 -39.86
CA ALA A 352 -17.79 9.32 -38.49
C ALA A 352 -17.00 8.33 -37.63
N ALA A 353 -16.53 7.22 -38.20
CA ALA A 353 -15.77 6.19 -37.49
C ALA A 353 -14.42 6.71 -36.94
N VAL A 354 -13.85 7.76 -37.57
CA VAL A 354 -12.63 8.43 -37.10
C VAL A 354 -12.88 9.34 -35.90
N MET A 355 -14.09 9.93 -35.79
CA MET A 355 -14.47 10.75 -34.64
C MET A 355 -14.65 9.92 -33.38
N GLY A 356 -15.11 8.67 -33.53
CA GLY A 356 -15.35 7.79 -32.41
C GLY A 356 -16.58 6.90 -32.59
N ARG A 357 -16.91 6.15 -31.55
CA ARG A 357 -18.17 5.40 -31.47
C ARG A 357 -19.36 6.34 -31.36
N ARG A 358 -19.19 7.47 -30.68
CA ARG A 358 -20.16 8.57 -30.62
C ARG A 358 -19.64 9.69 -31.51
N PHE A 359 -20.52 10.28 -32.31
CA PHE A 359 -20.17 11.37 -33.21
C PHE A 359 -21.31 12.38 -33.33
N GLU A 360 -20.96 13.61 -33.68
CA GLU A 360 -21.92 14.72 -33.79
C GLU A 360 -22.01 15.19 -35.24
N LEU A 361 -23.24 15.34 -35.72
CA LEU A 361 -23.51 15.72 -37.10
C LEU A 361 -22.93 17.10 -37.46
N ARG A 362 -22.86 18.01 -36.47
CA ARG A 362 -22.24 19.34 -36.63
C ARG A 362 -20.75 19.28 -36.92
N VAL A 363 -20.04 18.26 -36.45
CA VAL A 363 -18.60 18.07 -36.73
C VAL A 363 -18.44 17.53 -38.15
N LEU A 364 -19.27 16.55 -38.55
CA LEU A 364 -19.29 16.03 -39.93
C LEU A 364 -19.59 17.12 -40.95
N ALA A 365 -20.57 17.99 -40.66
CA ALA A 365 -20.98 19.07 -41.55
C ALA A 365 -19.89 20.13 -41.83
N GLN A 366 -18.87 20.21 -40.98
CA GLN A 366 -17.74 21.14 -41.15
C GLN A 366 -16.52 20.48 -41.83
N LEU A 367 -16.57 19.18 -42.14
CA LEU A 367 -15.50 18.53 -42.88
C LEU A 367 -15.51 18.97 -44.34
N PRO A 368 -14.33 19.22 -44.96
CA PRO A 368 -14.26 19.58 -46.38
C PRO A 368 -14.80 18.52 -47.35
N GLU A 369 -14.82 17.25 -46.92
CA GLU A 369 -15.36 16.12 -47.69
C GLU A 369 -16.86 15.88 -47.47
N ASP A 370 -17.54 16.77 -46.74
CA ASP A 370 -18.98 16.69 -46.53
C ASP A 370 -19.71 16.65 -47.89
N PRO A 371 -20.58 15.65 -48.12
CA PRO A 371 -21.29 15.54 -49.40
C PRO A 371 -22.45 16.54 -49.54
N GLY A 372 -22.62 17.46 -48.59
CA GLY A 372 -23.75 18.39 -48.50
C GLY A 372 -24.84 17.89 -47.53
N GLU A 373 -25.64 18.84 -47.02
CA GLU A 373 -26.64 18.57 -45.97
C GLU A 373 -27.66 17.50 -46.35
N GLU A 374 -28.25 17.58 -47.55
CA GLU A 374 -29.25 16.61 -48.00
C GLU A 374 -28.68 15.19 -48.09
N VAL A 375 -27.48 15.04 -48.67
CA VAL A 375 -26.83 13.72 -48.85
C VAL A 375 -26.40 13.14 -47.52
N ARG A 376 -25.85 13.96 -46.62
CA ARG A 376 -25.45 13.52 -45.27
C ARG A 376 -26.67 13.09 -44.45
N ASN A 377 -27.76 13.86 -44.47
CA ASN A 377 -28.97 13.51 -43.73
C ASN A 377 -29.61 12.22 -44.28
N ALA A 378 -29.64 12.06 -45.61
CA ALA A 378 -30.10 10.82 -46.24
C ALA A 378 -29.23 9.62 -45.84
N ALA A 379 -27.90 9.77 -45.79
CA ALA A 379 -26.97 8.74 -45.35
C ALA A 379 -27.17 8.33 -43.88
N ILE A 380 -27.45 9.29 -43.00
CA ILE A 380 -27.73 9.03 -41.57
C ILE A 380 -29.06 8.29 -41.40
N GLU A 381 -30.12 8.71 -42.12
CA GLU A 381 -31.40 8.00 -42.09
C GLU A 381 -31.30 6.59 -42.67
N GLU A 382 -30.55 6.41 -43.76
CA GLU A 382 -30.23 5.08 -44.33
C GLU A 382 -29.52 4.19 -43.30
N ALA A 383 -28.46 4.70 -42.65
CA ALA A 383 -27.71 3.97 -41.64
C ALA A 383 -28.55 3.62 -40.41
N ARG A 384 -29.48 4.50 -40.01
CA ARG A 384 -30.41 4.28 -38.89
C ARG A 384 -31.45 3.22 -39.24
N ALA A 385 -32.04 3.29 -40.44
CA ALA A 385 -32.98 2.29 -40.94
C ALA A 385 -32.33 0.91 -41.08
N ALA A 386 -31.06 0.89 -41.48
CA ALA A 386 -30.25 -0.34 -41.54
C ALA A 386 -29.77 -0.82 -40.16
N GLY A 387 -30.07 -0.10 -39.06
CA GLY A 387 -29.68 -0.47 -37.69
C GLY A 387 -28.17 -0.45 -37.44
N VAL A 388 -27.42 0.35 -38.21
CA VAL A 388 -25.95 0.49 -38.11
C VAL A 388 -25.60 1.52 -37.04
N ILE A 389 -26.37 2.60 -36.96
CA ILE A 389 -26.25 3.66 -35.97
C ILE A 389 -27.57 3.89 -35.22
N GLU A 390 -27.47 4.51 -34.05
CA GLU A 390 -28.58 4.87 -33.17
C GLU A 390 -28.50 6.36 -32.82
N ALA A 391 -29.65 7.01 -32.69
CA ALA A 391 -29.73 8.39 -32.22
C ALA A 391 -29.58 8.45 -30.69
N LEU A 392 -28.83 9.42 -30.19
CA LEU A 392 -28.70 9.69 -28.76
C LEU A 392 -29.76 10.71 -28.32
N ALA A 393 -29.94 10.86 -27.00
CA ALA A 393 -30.87 11.84 -26.42
C ALA A 393 -30.51 13.29 -26.79
N GLU A 394 -29.23 13.55 -27.06
CA GLU A 394 -28.73 14.87 -27.48
C GLU A 394 -29.00 15.10 -28.98
N PRO A 395 -29.68 16.21 -29.36
CA PRO A 395 -29.99 16.48 -30.75
C PRO A 395 -28.75 16.54 -31.65
N GLY A 396 -28.76 15.77 -32.74
CA GLY A 396 -27.66 15.71 -33.71
C GLY A 396 -26.46 14.85 -33.27
N ALA A 397 -26.56 14.14 -32.13
CA ALA A 397 -25.57 13.16 -31.70
C ALA A 397 -26.04 11.73 -32.01
N TYR A 398 -25.11 10.94 -32.54
CA TYR A 398 -25.36 9.55 -32.94
C TYR A 398 -24.28 8.63 -32.35
N GLN A 399 -24.59 7.35 -32.23
CA GLN A 399 -23.62 6.32 -31.90
C GLN A 399 -23.69 5.14 -32.86
N PHE A 400 -22.57 4.46 -33.08
CA PHE A 400 -22.60 3.13 -33.70
C PHE A 400 -23.28 2.13 -32.76
N SER A 401 -24.24 1.38 -33.30
CA SER A 401 -24.95 0.31 -32.59
C SER A 401 -23.97 -0.71 -31.99
N HIS A 402 -22.87 -1.00 -32.70
CA HIS A 402 -21.82 -1.91 -32.24
C HIS A 402 -20.40 -1.37 -32.52
N ALA A 403 -19.49 -1.57 -31.56
CA ALA A 403 -18.08 -1.16 -31.68
C ALA A 403 -17.38 -1.79 -32.90
N LEU A 404 -17.61 -3.08 -33.16
CA LEU A 404 -17.03 -3.81 -34.30
C LEU A 404 -17.38 -3.19 -35.66
N ILE A 405 -18.54 -2.53 -35.80
CA ILE A 405 -18.90 -1.83 -37.05
C ILE A 405 -17.96 -0.64 -37.28
N ARG A 406 -17.78 0.18 -36.22
CA ARG A 406 -16.82 1.29 -36.24
C ARG A 406 -15.40 0.80 -36.50
N GLU A 407 -14.96 -0.25 -35.81
CA GLU A 407 -13.63 -0.85 -35.99
C GLU A 407 -13.42 -1.29 -37.45
N THR A 408 -14.40 -1.99 -38.03
CA THR A 408 -14.35 -2.45 -39.44
C THR A 408 -14.23 -1.26 -40.39
N LEU A 409 -15.10 -0.25 -40.24
CA LEU A 409 -15.03 0.98 -41.04
C LEU A 409 -13.69 1.72 -40.86
N TYR A 410 -13.19 1.84 -39.64
CA TYR A 410 -11.97 2.56 -39.32
C TYR A 410 -10.70 1.86 -39.85
N GLU A 411 -10.68 0.52 -39.82
CA GLU A 411 -9.58 -0.31 -40.37
C GLU A 411 -9.55 -0.30 -41.90
N GLU A 412 -10.72 -0.20 -42.56
CA GLU A 412 -10.83 -0.10 -44.02
C GLU A 412 -10.35 1.26 -44.57
N ILE A 413 -10.27 2.30 -43.74
CA ILE A 413 -9.76 3.61 -44.16
C ILE A 413 -8.25 3.52 -44.36
N ALA A 414 -7.82 3.76 -45.60
CA ALA A 414 -6.40 3.87 -45.94
C ALA A 414 -5.66 4.84 -44.99
N SER A 415 -4.48 4.44 -44.51
CA SER A 415 -3.72 5.17 -43.47
C SER A 415 -3.54 6.67 -43.74
N THR A 416 -3.26 7.05 -44.99
CA THR A 416 -3.11 8.45 -45.41
C THR A 416 -4.42 9.24 -45.32
N ARG A 417 -5.56 8.63 -45.68
CA ARG A 417 -6.87 9.25 -45.54
C ARG A 417 -7.24 9.39 -44.06
N ARG A 418 -6.97 8.35 -43.26
CA ARG A 418 -7.22 8.35 -41.82
C ARG A 418 -6.47 9.48 -41.11
N SER A 419 -5.18 9.64 -41.40
CA SER A 419 -4.36 10.75 -40.90
C SER A 419 -4.94 12.13 -41.27
N ARG A 420 -5.35 12.33 -42.53
CA ARG A 420 -6.00 13.59 -42.97
C ARG A 420 -7.33 13.86 -42.27
N LEU A 421 -8.15 12.83 -42.05
CA LEU A 421 -9.40 12.95 -41.33
C LEU A 421 -9.15 13.34 -39.86
N HIS A 422 -8.20 12.71 -39.18
CA HIS A 422 -7.83 13.13 -37.82
C HIS A 422 -7.37 14.59 -37.75
N LEU A 423 -6.56 15.06 -38.71
CA LEU A 423 -6.14 16.46 -38.79
C LEU A 423 -7.33 17.43 -38.91
N ARG A 424 -8.28 17.10 -39.79
CA ARG A 424 -9.47 17.92 -40.06
C ARG A 424 -10.43 17.92 -38.88
N ILE A 425 -10.70 16.75 -38.30
CA ILE A 425 -11.54 16.62 -37.10
C ILE A 425 -10.94 17.42 -35.94
N GLY A 426 -9.63 17.31 -35.71
CA GLY A 426 -8.94 18.13 -34.71
C GLY A 426 -9.10 19.64 -34.94
N ALA A 427 -8.98 20.09 -36.19
CA ALA A 427 -9.16 21.50 -36.53
C ALA A 427 -10.61 22.00 -36.32
N VAL A 428 -11.61 21.17 -36.65
CA VAL A 428 -13.03 21.49 -36.39
C VAL A 428 -13.31 21.56 -34.88
N LEU A 429 -12.84 20.57 -34.11
CA LEU A 429 -12.99 20.56 -32.66
C LEU A 429 -12.31 21.77 -32.00
N GLU A 430 -11.13 22.16 -32.48
CA GLU A 430 -10.43 23.36 -32.02
C GLU A 430 -11.25 24.62 -32.32
N ALA A 431 -11.75 24.76 -33.57
CA ALA A 431 -12.55 25.91 -33.99
C ALA A 431 -13.83 26.10 -33.17
N LEU A 432 -14.53 25.00 -32.86
CA LEU A 432 -15.76 25.01 -32.06
C LEU A 432 -15.56 25.50 -30.61
N HIS A 433 -14.30 25.57 -30.12
CA HIS A 433 -13.98 25.94 -28.74
C HIS A 433 -12.98 27.11 -28.65
N GLN A 434 -12.87 27.95 -29.69
CA GLN A 434 -11.94 29.09 -29.71
C GLN A 434 -12.32 30.23 -28.75
N ASP A 435 -13.61 30.42 -28.48
CA ASP A 435 -14.12 31.58 -27.72
C ASP A 435 -14.15 31.37 -26.19
N GLY A 436 -13.41 30.39 -25.66
CA GLY A 436 -13.35 30.12 -24.21
C GLY A 436 -12.28 29.10 -23.80
N PRO A 437 -12.11 28.86 -22.48
CA PRO A 437 -11.21 27.82 -22.00
C PRO A 437 -11.70 26.44 -22.47
N VAL A 438 -10.84 25.74 -23.22
CA VAL A 438 -11.13 24.40 -23.75
C VAL A 438 -11.39 23.42 -22.60
N PRO A 439 -12.56 22.76 -22.56
CA PRO A 439 -12.87 21.77 -21.51
C PRO A 439 -11.87 20.61 -21.49
N VAL A 440 -11.59 20.06 -20.31
CA VAL A 440 -10.63 18.93 -20.14
C VAL A 440 -10.90 17.77 -21.11
N PRO A 441 -12.14 17.30 -21.33
CA PRO A 441 -12.39 16.22 -22.29
C PRO A 441 -12.01 16.56 -23.73
N ILE A 442 -12.18 17.83 -24.12
CA ILE A 442 -11.83 18.30 -25.46
C ILE A 442 -10.30 18.37 -25.62
N VAL A 443 -9.55 18.70 -24.56
CA VAL A 443 -8.09 18.69 -24.60
C VAL A 443 -7.54 17.29 -24.91
N SER A 444 -8.04 16.26 -24.24
CA SER A 444 -7.63 14.87 -24.49
C SER A 444 -8.01 14.40 -25.89
N ALA A 445 -9.21 14.76 -26.39
CA ALA A 445 -9.62 14.46 -27.75
C ALA A 445 -8.73 15.16 -28.80
N LEU A 446 -8.42 16.46 -28.61
CA LEU A 446 -7.53 17.20 -29.50
C LEU A 446 -6.12 16.60 -29.52
N ALA A 447 -5.58 16.20 -28.35
CA ALA A 447 -4.30 15.51 -28.27
C ALA A 447 -4.32 14.20 -29.09
N HIS A 448 -5.38 13.39 -28.95
CA HIS A 448 -5.54 12.17 -29.72
C HIS A 448 -5.57 12.43 -31.24
N HIS A 449 -6.44 13.32 -31.71
CA HIS A 449 -6.59 13.61 -33.14
C HIS A 449 -5.31 14.21 -33.74
N TYR A 450 -4.66 15.17 -33.10
CA TYR A 450 -3.43 15.74 -33.66
C TYR A 450 -2.26 14.76 -33.66
N CYS A 451 -2.14 13.87 -32.66
CA CYS A 451 -1.13 12.82 -32.67
C CYS A 451 -1.43 11.73 -33.70
N ALA A 452 -2.68 11.30 -33.85
CA ALA A 452 -3.10 10.30 -34.83
C ALA A 452 -3.02 10.81 -36.29
N ALA A 453 -2.97 12.13 -36.49
CA ALA A 453 -2.69 12.76 -37.77
C ALA A 453 -1.21 12.65 -38.20
N LEU A 454 -0.31 12.13 -37.36
CA LEU A 454 1.09 11.89 -37.73
C LEU A 454 1.23 10.51 -38.42
N PRO A 455 1.96 10.41 -39.56
CA PRO A 455 2.65 11.44 -40.32
C PRO A 455 1.73 12.19 -41.31
N GLY A 456 1.87 13.53 -41.40
CA GLY A 456 1.11 14.39 -42.33
C GLY A 456 0.33 15.54 -41.68
N GLY A 457 0.17 15.51 -40.36
CA GLY A 457 -0.41 16.59 -39.55
C GLY A 457 0.60 17.66 -39.10
N ASP A 458 0.16 18.55 -38.22
CA ASP A 458 0.96 19.61 -37.59
C ASP A 458 1.60 19.10 -36.28
N PRO A 459 2.92 18.83 -36.25
CA PRO A 459 3.59 18.35 -35.05
C PRO A 459 3.53 19.35 -33.89
N GLY A 460 3.50 20.65 -34.18
CA GLY A 460 3.42 21.71 -33.18
C GLY A 460 2.10 21.66 -32.40
N LYS A 461 0.97 21.45 -33.11
CA LYS A 461 -0.34 21.24 -32.45
C LYS A 461 -0.41 19.93 -31.68
N ALA A 462 0.14 18.85 -32.22
CA ALA A 462 0.22 17.56 -31.53
C ALA A 462 0.95 17.71 -30.18
N VAL A 463 2.12 18.35 -30.17
CA VAL A 463 2.90 18.63 -28.96
C VAL A 463 2.15 19.55 -28.00
N LYS A 464 1.53 20.63 -28.50
CA LYS A 464 0.77 21.60 -27.69
C LYS A 464 -0.36 20.91 -26.91
N TYR A 465 -1.21 20.15 -27.60
CA TYR A 465 -2.38 19.53 -26.98
C TYR A 465 -2.02 18.30 -26.15
N ALA A 466 -1.04 17.51 -26.57
CA ALA A 466 -0.53 16.41 -25.74
C ALA A 466 0.09 16.92 -24.43
N ARG A 467 0.89 18.01 -24.47
CA ARG A 467 1.39 18.65 -23.25
C ARG A 467 0.26 19.14 -22.34
N LEU A 468 -0.72 19.85 -22.89
CA LEU A 468 -1.84 20.38 -22.12
C LEU A 468 -2.68 19.23 -21.51
N ALA A 469 -2.91 18.15 -22.24
CA ALA A 469 -3.59 16.95 -21.74
C ALA A 469 -2.80 16.31 -20.58
N GLY A 470 -1.47 16.24 -20.71
CA GLY A 470 -0.59 15.76 -19.65
C GLY A 470 -0.64 16.62 -18.39
N GLU A 471 -0.59 17.95 -18.54
CA GLU A 471 -0.68 18.90 -17.42
C GLU A 471 -2.03 18.80 -16.69
N ARG A 472 -3.14 18.63 -17.44
CA ARG A 472 -4.46 18.43 -16.86
C ARG A 472 -4.59 17.09 -16.14
N ALA A 473 -4.07 16.02 -16.72
CA ALA A 473 -4.06 14.71 -16.07
C ALA A 473 -3.23 14.73 -14.77
N ASP A 474 -2.08 15.41 -14.76
CA ASP A 474 -1.24 15.56 -13.58
C ASP A 474 -1.94 16.34 -12.47
N GLN A 475 -2.66 17.42 -12.81
CA GLN A 475 -3.50 18.19 -11.89
C GLN A 475 -4.63 17.35 -11.27
N LEU A 476 -5.15 16.36 -12.01
CA LEU A 476 -6.18 15.42 -11.54
C LEU A 476 -5.59 14.20 -10.84
N PHE A 477 -4.28 14.18 -10.57
CA PHE A 477 -3.56 13.06 -9.98
C PHE A 477 -3.65 11.76 -10.80
N ALA A 478 -3.90 11.88 -12.11
CA ALA A 478 -3.90 10.78 -13.08
C ALA A 478 -2.51 10.62 -13.72
N TYR A 479 -1.53 10.24 -12.91
CA TYR A 479 -0.12 10.26 -13.30
C TYR A 479 0.20 9.34 -14.48
N GLU A 480 -0.47 8.19 -14.61
CA GLU A 480 -0.30 7.29 -15.74
C GLU A 480 -0.84 7.90 -17.05
N ALA A 481 -1.98 8.59 -16.99
CA ALA A 481 -2.53 9.32 -18.12
C ALA A 481 -1.65 10.51 -18.51
N ALA A 482 -1.09 11.22 -17.52
CA ALA A 482 -0.12 12.28 -17.75
C ALA A 482 1.12 11.74 -18.48
N ALA A 483 1.70 10.64 -17.99
CA ALA A 483 2.82 9.98 -18.63
C ALA A 483 2.49 9.52 -20.07
N HIS A 484 1.29 8.98 -20.31
CA HIS A 484 0.85 8.62 -21.67
C HIS A 484 0.84 9.83 -22.61
N HIS A 485 0.26 10.95 -22.20
CA HIS A 485 0.21 12.16 -23.03
C HIS A 485 1.60 12.77 -23.25
N TYR A 486 2.50 12.76 -22.26
CA TYR A 486 3.88 13.21 -22.48
C TYR A 486 4.67 12.28 -23.41
N ARG A 487 4.41 10.96 -23.42
CA ARG A 487 4.97 10.05 -24.43
C ARG A 487 4.47 10.38 -25.84
N LEU A 488 3.18 10.67 -26.01
CA LEU A 488 2.63 11.13 -27.29
C LEU A 488 3.28 12.45 -27.76
N ALA A 489 3.50 13.40 -26.84
CA ALA A 489 4.21 14.64 -27.15
C ALA A 489 5.66 14.36 -27.60
N LEU A 490 6.36 13.43 -26.95
CA LEU A 490 7.72 13.03 -27.34
C LEU A 490 7.76 12.33 -28.71
N GLN A 491 6.78 11.49 -29.02
CA GLN A 491 6.63 10.87 -30.35
C GLN A 491 6.41 11.93 -31.43
N ALA A 492 5.55 12.93 -31.16
CA ALA A 492 5.34 14.05 -32.07
C ALA A 492 6.58 14.93 -32.28
N LEU A 493 7.56 14.86 -31.36
CA LEU A 493 8.86 15.53 -31.48
C LEU A 493 9.94 14.66 -32.14
N GLU A 494 9.65 13.42 -32.53
CA GLU A 494 10.63 12.58 -33.25
C GLU A 494 10.99 13.21 -34.59
N GLY A 495 12.29 13.43 -34.82
CA GLY A 495 12.79 14.13 -36.02
C GLY A 495 12.65 15.65 -36.00
N SER A 496 12.07 16.24 -34.95
CA SER A 496 12.05 17.70 -34.75
C SER A 496 13.43 18.21 -34.36
N ALA A 497 13.79 19.41 -34.85
CA ALA A 497 14.99 20.13 -34.42
C ALA A 497 14.83 20.81 -33.04
N ASP A 498 13.60 20.87 -32.50
CA ASP A 498 13.32 21.52 -31.21
C ASP A 498 13.73 20.64 -30.02
N SER A 499 15.05 20.62 -29.80
CA SER A 499 15.67 19.88 -28.71
C SER A 499 15.25 20.40 -27.32
N CYS A 500 14.89 21.68 -27.22
CA CYS A 500 14.44 22.32 -25.98
C CYS A 500 13.03 21.86 -25.57
N ALA A 501 12.10 21.75 -26.51
CA ALA A 501 10.78 21.18 -26.23
C ALA A 501 10.88 19.70 -25.84
N ARG A 502 11.72 18.92 -26.55
CA ARG A 502 11.96 17.51 -26.23
C ARG A 502 12.51 17.33 -24.82
N LEU A 503 13.50 18.14 -24.43
CA LEU A 503 14.05 18.16 -23.08
C LEU A 503 12.96 18.41 -22.01
N ARG A 504 12.15 19.45 -22.18
CA ARG A 504 11.07 19.78 -21.24
C ARG A 504 10.05 18.65 -21.12
N MET A 505 9.73 17.95 -22.21
CA MET A 505 8.84 16.79 -22.19
C MET A 505 9.45 15.57 -21.51
N LEU A 506 10.77 15.34 -21.62
CA LEU A 506 11.46 14.29 -20.87
C LEU A 506 11.39 14.54 -19.35
N ILE A 507 11.58 15.77 -18.90
CA ILE A 507 11.47 16.14 -17.48
C ILE A 507 10.02 15.95 -17.00
N ALA A 508 9.04 16.43 -17.76
CA ALA A 508 7.62 16.27 -17.41
C ALA A 508 7.19 14.79 -17.32
N LEU A 509 7.63 13.96 -18.28
CA LEU A 509 7.39 12.52 -18.27
C LEU A 509 8.08 11.85 -17.07
N GLY A 510 9.34 12.19 -16.79
CA GLY A 510 10.07 11.67 -15.63
C GLY A 510 9.34 11.95 -14.31
N ASN A 511 8.90 13.19 -14.11
CA ASN A 511 8.11 13.56 -12.93
C ASN A 511 6.79 12.79 -12.83
N ALA A 512 6.06 12.64 -13.94
CA ALA A 512 4.81 11.88 -13.96
C ALA A 512 5.05 10.39 -13.63
N LEU A 513 6.12 9.79 -14.14
CA LEU A 513 6.49 8.40 -13.85
C LEU A 513 6.93 8.19 -12.40
N THR A 514 7.71 9.10 -11.83
CA THR A 514 8.05 9.10 -10.39
C THR A 514 6.79 9.12 -9.52
N ARG A 515 5.80 9.95 -9.89
CA ARG A 515 4.50 10.02 -9.19
C ARG A 515 3.59 8.83 -9.50
N ALA A 516 3.76 8.15 -10.63
CA ALA A 516 3.08 6.89 -10.92
C ALA A 516 3.73 5.68 -10.21
N GLY A 517 4.92 5.85 -9.62
CA GLY A 517 5.71 4.78 -8.99
C GLY A 517 6.62 4.01 -9.96
N GLU A 518 6.69 4.41 -11.23
CA GLU A 518 7.52 3.82 -12.29
C GLU A 518 8.96 4.38 -12.24
N ASN A 519 9.60 4.27 -11.06
CA ASN A 519 10.84 4.99 -10.73
C ASN A 519 12.03 4.62 -11.63
N LEU A 520 12.12 3.37 -12.12
CA LEU A 520 13.21 2.92 -12.99
C LEU A 520 13.16 3.57 -14.38
N GLU A 521 11.97 3.65 -14.98
CA GLU A 521 11.78 4.34 -16.27
C GLU A 521 12.01 5.85 -16.09
N ALA A 522 11.47 6.43 -15.01
CA ALA A 522 11.68 7.83 -14.65
C ALA A 522 13.18 8.16 -14.55
N GLU A 523 13.95 7.34 -13.84
CA GLU A 523 15.38 7.51 -13.67
C GLU A 523 16.11 7.58 -15.02
N SER A 524 15.85 6.62 -15.91
CA SER A 524 16.47 6.57 -17.24
C SER A 524 16.17 7.81 -18.07
N LEU A 525 14.91 8.27 -18.07
CA LEU A 525 14.48 9.44 -18.83
C LEU A 525 15.04 10.74 -18.28
N LEU A 526 15.14 10.87 -16.95
CA LEU A 526 15.71 12.05 -16.29
C LEU A 526 17.22 12.15 -16.48
N GLN A 527 17.93 11.01 -16.56
CA GLN A 527 19.34 10.99 -17.00
C GLN A 527 19.50 11.44 -18.45
N GLN A 528 18.59 11.03 -19.33
CA GLN A 528 18.60 11.48 -20.73
C GLN A 528 18.32 12.99 -20.80
N ALA A 529 17.35 13.50 -20.05
CA ALA A 529 17.05 14.92 -19.94
C ALA A 529 18.28 15.72 -19.46
N ALA A 530 18.94 15.28 -18.39
CA ALA A 530 20.17 15.92 -17.91
C ALA A 530 21.28 15.96 -18.98
N LYS A 531 21.52 14.86 -19.71
CA LYS A 531 22.50 14.83 -20.81
C LYS A 531 22.13 15.81 -21.93
N SER A 532 20.86 15.89 -22.31
CA SER A 532 20.37 16.84 -23.31
C SER A 532 20.52 18.29 -22.84
N ALA A 533 20.12 18.61 -21.60
CA ALA A 533 20.29 19.93 -21.01
C ALA A 533 21.76 20.39 -21.03
N ARG A 534 22.68 19.50 -20.68
CA ARG A 534 24.13 19.72 -20.77
C ARG A 534 24.58 20.06 -22.19
N SER A 535 24.18 19.27 -23.18
CA SER A 535 24.57 19.49 -24.58
C SER A 535 24.04 20.81 -25.16
N LEU A 536 22.90 21.29 -24.66
CA LEU A 536 22.27 22.55 -25.09
C LEU A 536 22.74 23.77 -24.29
N GLY A 537 23.52 23.58 -23.22
CA GLY A 537 23.95 24.67 -22.33
C GLY A 537 22.80 25.29 -21.51
N LEU A 538 21.75 24.52 -21.22
CA LEU A 538 20.56 25.00 -20.49
C LEU A 538 20.67 24.65 -19.00
N ALA A 539 21.31 25.53 -18.22
CA ALA A 539 21.58 25.32 -16.79
C ALA A 539 20.32 25.10 -15.95
N ASP A 540 19.28 25.92 -16.14
CA ASP A 540 18.03 25.80 -15.38
C ASP A 540 17.31 24.47 -15.60
N GLU A 541 17.33 23.96 -16.84
CA GLU A 541 16.72 22.67 -17.18
C GLU A 541 17.56 21.49 -16.68
N LEU A 542 18.90 21.64 -16.66
CA LEU A 542 19.79 20.67 -16.01
C LEU A 542 19.48 20.57 -14.51
N ALA A 543 19.29 21.71 -13.83
CA ALA A 543 18.90 21.78 -12.43
C ALA A 543 17.53 21.11 -12.17
N ARG A 544 16.52 21.40 -13.00
CA ARG A 544 15.20 20.76 -12.88
C ARG A 544 15.27 19.24 -13.09
N ALA A 545 16.02 18.79 -14.10
CA ALA A 545 16.24 17.36 -14.35
C ALA A 545 16.99 16.68 -13.19
N ALA A 546 17.98 17.36 -12.59
CA ALA A 546 18.74 16.86 -11.46
C ALA A 546 17.89 16.71 -10.19
N CYS A 547 17.05 17.71 -9.87
CA CYS A 547 16.11 17.63 -8.76
C CYS A 547 15.09 16.50 -8.95
N ALA A 548 14.49 16.40 -10.15
CA ALA A 548 13.56 15.32 -10.47
C ALA A 548 14.22 13.93 -10.38
N PHE A 549 15.48 13.81 -10.83
CA PHE A 549 16.25 12.58 -10.75
C PHE A 549 16.53 12.18 -9.29
N GLU A 550 16.87 13.14 -8.43
CA GLU A 550 17.00 12.91 -7.00
C GLU A 550 15.69 12.44 -6.39
N GLU A 551 14.56 13.07 -6.73
CA GLU A 551 13.26 12.71 -6.20
C GLU A 551 12.84 11.28 -6.60
N ALA A 552 13.11 10.87 -7.84
CA ALA A 552 12.87 9.51 -8.34
C ALA A 552 13.65 8.43 -7.58
N ARG A 553 14.78 8.78 -6.97
CA ARG A 553 15.62 7.87 -6.17
C ARG A 553 15.33 7.97 -4.68
N PHE A 554 15.10 9.17 -4.17
CA PHE A 554 14.81 9.45 -2.77
C PHE A 554 13.51 8.78 -2.31
N ARG A 555 12.43 8.87 -3.09
CA ARG A 555 11.12 8.31 -2.73
C ARG A 555 11.14 6.80 -2.45
N PRO A 556 11.77 5.94 -3.29
CA PRO A 556 11.95 4.53 -2.97
C PRO A 556 13.09 4.24 -1.97
N GLY A 557 13.77 5.26 -1.43
CA GLY A 557 14.88 5.09 -0.48
C GLY A 557 16.18 4.56 -1.11
N LEU A 558 16.40 4.81 -2.41
CA LEU A 558 17.61 4.37 -3.12
C LEU A 558 18.81 5.26 -2.78
N GLU A 559 20.02 4.72 -2.99
CA GLU A 559 21.27 5.44 -2.74
C GLU A 559 21.39 6.74 -3.53
N GLY A 560 21.93 7.78 -2.88
CA GLY A 560 22.00 9.14 -3.44
C GLY A 560 23.19 9.44 -4.35
N HIS A 561 24.18 8.55 -4.48
CA HIS A 561 25.48 8.85 -5.12
C HIS A 561 25.37 9.44 -6.52
N ALA A 562 24.54 8.84 -7.38
CA ALA A 562 24.33 9.33 -8.75
C ALA A 562 23.67 10.72 -8.78
N ALA A 563 22.76 11.00 -7.83
CA ALA A 563 22.06 12.27 -7.74
C ALA A 563 23.00 13.39 -7.27
N VAL A 564 23.92 13.09 -6.34
CA VAL A 564 24.92 14.06 -5.84
C VAL A 564 25.75 14.63 -7.00
N GLY A 565 26.32 13.78 -7.85
CA GLY A 565 27.16 14.24 -8.96
C GLY A 565 26.40 15.13 -9.95
N LEU A 566 25.16 14.76 -10.26
CA LEU A 566 24.31 15.51 -11.18
C LEU A 566 23.86 16.87 -10.60
N LEU A 567 23.53 16.92 -9.31
CA LEU A 567 23.13 18.13 -8.61
C LEU A 567 24.31 19.11 -8.43
N GLN A 568 25.52 18.60 -8.14
CA GLN A 568 26.72 19.43 -8.06
C GLN A 568 27.06 20.06 -9.42
N GLU A 569 26.94 19.30 -10.51
CA GLU A 569 27.12 19.82 -11.86
C GLU A 569 26.08 20.91 -12.19
N ALA A 570 24.80 20.65 -11.89
CA ALA A 570 23.75 21.63 -12.10
C ALA A 570 24.02 22.93 -11.34
N LEU A 571 24.48 22.84 -10.09
CA LEU A 571 24.81 23.99 -9.25
C LEU A 571 25.94 24.85 -9.84
N LEU A 572 26.96 24.23 -10.46
CA LEU A 572 28.05 24.95 -11.14
C LEU A 572 27.58 25.70 -12.38
N GLY A 573 26.53 25.21 -13.05
CA GLY A 573 25.95 25.85 -14.23
C GLY A 573 25.00 27.00 -13.89
N LEU A 574 24.41 27.01 -12.69
CA LEU A 574 23.56 28.11 -12.22
C LEU A 574 24.41 29.36 -11.94
N GLY A 575 23.86 30.54 -12.24
CA GLY A 575 24.55 31.82 -12.03
C GLY A 575 24.97 32.08 -10.59
N ALA A 576 25.79 33.12 -10.38
CA ALA A 576 26.26 33.53 -9.07
C ALA A 576 25.10 34.03 -8.17
N ASP A 577 24.08 34.62 -8.78
CA ASP A 577 22.94 35.22 -8.08
C ASP A 577 22.09 34.19 -7.33
N ASP A 578 21.49 34.63 -6.23
CA ASP A 578 20.53 33.83 -5.48
C ASP A 578 19.25 33.64 -6.29
N SER A 579 18.74 32.40 -6.31
CA SER A 579 17.46 32.10 -6.95
C SER A 579 16.75 30.96 -6.22
N ARG A 580 15.41 30.92 -6.35
CA ARG A 580 14.61 29.83 -5.79
C ARG A 580 15.06 28.46 -6.30
N LEU A 581 15.32 28.33 -7.60
CA LEU A 581 15.79 27.08 -8.21
C LEU A 581 17.13 26.62 -7.61
N LYS A 582 18.06 27.55 -7.36
CA LYS A 582 19.35 27.25 -6.72
C LYS A 582 19.16 26.75 -5.28
N ALA A 583 18.27 27.37 -4.51
CA ALA A 583 17.90 26.89 -3.18
C ALA A 583 17.25 25.50 -3.21
N GLU A 584 16.38 25.22 -4.19
CA GLU A 584 15.76 23.89 -4.42
C GLU A 584 16.81 22.82 -4.78
N VAL A 585 17.80 23.14 -5.60
CA VAL A 585 18.94 22.26 -5.91
C VAL A 585 19.77 21.97 -4.67
N LEU A 586 20.12 22.99 -3.87
CA LEU A 586 20.87 22.81 -2.62
C LEU A 586 20.09 21.93 -1.62
N GLY A 587 18.77 22.13 -1.51
CA GLY A 587 17.91 21.27 -0.68
C GLY A 587 17.87 19.82 -1.17
N SER A 588 17.84 19.59 -2.48
CA SER A 588 17.88 18.24 -3.06
C SER A 588 19.27 17.60 -2.90
N LEU A 589 20.34 18.38 -3.03
CA LEU A 589 21.71 17.94 -2.81
C LEU A 589 21.95 17.55 -1.35
N THR A 590 21.38 18.32 -0.41
CA THR A 590 21.39 17.98 1.02
C THR A 590 20.82 16.57 1.25
N ARG A 591 19.63 16.27 0.70
CA ARG A 591 19.01 14.95 0.82
C ARG A 591 19.84 13.85 0.15
N ALA A 592 20.30 14.08 -1.07
CA ALA A 592 21.13 13.10 -1.80
C ALA A 592 22.44 12.78 -1.06
N LEU A 593 23.08 13.76 -0.44
CA LEU A 593 24.30 13.58 0.37
C LEU A 593 24.02 12.79 1.65
N ILE A 594 22.88 13.02 2.31
CA ILE A 594 22.45 12.24 3.48
C ILE A 594 22.26 10.76 3.10
N PHE A 595 21.54 10.49 2.01
CA PHE A 595 21.34 9.12 1.48
C PHE A 595 22.58 8.52 0.79
N SER A 596 23.68 9.27 0.77
CA SER A 596 25.02 8.82 0.36
C SER A 596 25.97 8.62 1.55
N GLY A 597 25.51 8.84 2.79
CA GLY A 597 26.37 8.81 3.99
C GLY A 597 27.35 9.98 4.11
N ARG A 598 27.28 11.00 3.23
CA ARG A 598 28.19 12.16 3.16
C ARG A 598 27.66 13.32 4.00
N LEU A 599 27.47 13.07 5.29
CA LEU A 599 26.68 13.96 6.14
C LEU A 599 27.34 15.32 6.39
N GLU A 600 28.64 15.40 6.62
CA GLU A 600 29.31 16.70 6.84
C GLU A 600 29.12 17.66 5.66
N GLU A 601 29.26 17.16 4.44
CA GLU A 601 29.01 17.92 3.21
C GLU A 601 27.54 18.32 3.09
N ALA A 602 26.61 17.42 3.43
CA ALA A 602 25.19 17.74 3.42
C ALA A 602 24.85 18.94 4.31
N MET A 603 25.57 19.09 5.43
CA MET A 603 25.30 20.16 6.39
C MET A 603 25.80 21.51 5.90
N ALA A 604 26.98 21.54 5.28
CA ALA A 604 27.50 22.75 4.64
C ALA A 604 26.54 23.22 3.52
N VAL A 605 26.09 22.30 2.67
CA VAL A 605 25.12 22.59 1.59
C VAL A 605 23.78 23.06 2.16
N HIS A 606 23.31 22.44 3.26
CA HIS A 606 22.08 22.84 3.92
C HIS A 606 22.14 24.27 4.47
N GLU A 607 23.23 24.64 5.14
CA GLU A 607 23.44 25.99 5.67
C GLU A 607 23.42 27.03 4.56
N GLU A 608 24.03 26.73 3.40
CA GLU A 608 23.96 27.58 2.22
C GLU A 608 22.53 27.72 1.68
N ALA A 609 21.78 26.61 1.60
CA ALA A 609 20.38 26.61 1.15
C ALA A 609 19.50 27.51 2.03
N VAL A 610 19.64 27.40 3.36
CA VAL A 610 18.89 28.20 4.34
C VAL A 610 19.31 29.68 4.26
N ALA A 611 20.61 29.96 4.18
CA ALA A 611 21.11 31.33 4.06
C ALA A 611 20.61 32.00 2.77
N MET A 612 20.61 31.28 1.66
CA MET A 612 20.07 31.76 0.37
C MET A 612 18.57 32.02 0.45
N ALA A 613 17.80 31.08 0.99
CA ALA A 613 16.35 31.26 1.15
C ALA A 613 16.01 32.48 2.05
N ARG A 614 16.80 32.72 3.10
CA ARG A 614 16.67 33.92 3.95
C ARG A 614 16.96 35.21 3.17
N ARG A 615 18.01 35.26 2.34
CA ARG A 615 18.34 36.43 1.51
C ARG A 615 17.25 36.73 0.48
N LEU A 616 16.62 35.69 -0.08
CA LEU A 616 15.51 35.83 -1.04
C LEU A 616 14.22 36.34 -0.39
N GLY A 617 14.05 36.19 0.93
CA GLY A 617 12.81 36.56 1.63
C GLY A 617 11.61 35.67 1.31
N ASP A 618 11.81 34.54 0.61
CA ASP A 618 10.75 33.58 0.27
C ASP A 618 10.54 32.60 1.42
N THR A 619 9.41 32.77 2.12
CA THR A 619 9.05 31.97 3.30
C THR A 619 8.82 30.50 2.95
N ALA A 620 8.23 30.20 1.79
CA ALA A 620 7.96 28.83 1.38
C ALA A 620 9.26 28.09 1.02
N THR A 621 10.16 28.77 0.31
CA THR A 621 11.50 28.23 -0.01
C THR A 621 12.32 28.02 1.28
N LEU A 622 12.24 28.94 2.25
CA LEU A 622 12.92 28.78 3.54
C LEU A 622 12.39 27.58 4.33
N ALA A 623 11.07 27.39 4.41
CA ALA A 623 10.48 26.24 5.06
C ALA A 623 10.95 24.92 4.39
N ALA A 624 10.94 24.85 3.06
CA ALA A 624 11.41 23.68 2.31
C ALA A 624 12.92 23.42 2.52
N ALA A 625 13.75 24.47 2.55
CA ALA A 625 15.18 24.36 2.81
C ALA A 625 15.46 23.84 4.23
N LEU A 626 14.79 24.38 5.25
CA LEU A 626 14.88 23.90 6.63
C LEU A 626 14.45 22.43 6.77
N ARG A 627 13.48 21.98 5.96
CA ARG A 627 13.00 20.60 5.95
C ARG A 627 13.97 19.61 5.30
N SER A 628 14.82 20.08 4.37
CA SER A 628 15.71 19.21 3.58
C SER A 628 16.75 18.46 4.41
N VAL A 629 17.26 19.09 5.48
CA VAL A 629 18.18 18.44 6.44
C VAL A 629 17.45 17.51 7.36
N LEU A 630 16.12 17.65 7.46
CA LEU A 630 15.43 16.96 8.50
C LEU A 630 15.72 15.48 8.34
N SER A 631 16.01 14.84 7.19
CA SER A 631 16.45 13.41 7.11
C SER A 631 17.78 13.00 7.79
N ALA A 632 18.65 13.92 8.19
CA ALA A 632 20.00 13.70 8.77
C ALA A 632 20.05 13.40 10.30
N ARG A 633 19.02 12.75 10.85
CA ARG A 633 18.49 13.00 12.22
C ARG A 633 19.25 12.39 13.39
N TRP A 634 20.21 11.52 13.11
CA TRP A 634 20.70 10.52 14.06
C TRP A 634 21.99 10.91 14.77
N GLN A 635 22.36 12.20 14.73
CA GLN A 635 23.56 12.73 15.36
C GLN A 635 23.25 13.44 16.69
N PRO A 636 23.66 12.89 17.84
CA PRO A 636 23.37 13.48 19.15
C PRO A 636 24.03 14.84 19.34
N GLU A 637 25.17 15.07 18.68
CA GLU A 637 25.95 16.32 18.75
C GLU A 637 25.18 17.50 18.11
N ARG A 638 24.20 17.22 17.25
CA ARG A 638 23.43 18.23 16.51
C ARG A 638 22.03 18.44 17.05
N PHE A 639 21.71 17.89 18.22
CA PHE A 639 20.38 17.95 18.81
C PHE A 639 19.83 19.39 18.89
N GLU A 640 20.62 20.33 19.42
CA GLU A 640 20.17 21.72 19.60
C GLU A 640 19.86 22.40 18.26
N ALA A 641 20.73 22.22 17.27
CA ALA A 641 20.52 22.73 15.91
C ALA A 641 19.28 22.09 15.25
N ARG A 642 19.11 20.77 15.39
CA ARG A 642 17.94 20.03 14.88
C ARG A 642 16.64 20.57 15.48
N MET A 643 16.59 20.76 16.80
CA MET A 643 15.42 21.31 17.49
C MET A 643 15.10 22.73 17.01
N ALA A 644 16.11 23.60 16.88
CA ALA A 644 15.93 24.97 16.42
C ALA A 644 15.38 25.01 14.98
N THR A 645 15.98 24.24 14.06
CA THR A 645 15.53 24.10 12.67
C THR A 645 14.10 23.57 12.60
N THR A 646 13.77 22.55 13.40
CA THR A 646 12.42 21.95 13.43
C THR A 646 11.36 22.94 13.90
N LEU A 647 11.66 23.70 14.95
CA LEU A 647 10.79 24.75 15.48
C LEU A 647 10.57 25.89 14.47
N GLU A 648 11.64 26.33 13.81
CA GLU A 648 11.55 27.37 12.78
C GLU A 648 10.73 26.87 11.58
N ALA A 649 11.01 25.65 11.09
CA ALA A 649 10.28 25.04 9.99
C ALA A 649 8.78 24.91 10.30
N LEU A 650 8.42 24.44 11.50
CA LEU A 650 7.04 24.33 11.96
C LEU A 650 6.33 25.69 11.94
N ARG A 651 6.95 26.71 12.55
CA ARG A 651 6.39 28.07 12.61
C ARG A 651 6.20 28.68 11.22
N LEU A 652 7.20 28.57 10.34
CA LEU A 652 7.13 29.13 8.99
C LEU A 652 6.08 28.40 8.14
N SER A 653 5.98 27.09 8.26
CA SER A 653 4.95 26.31 7.55
C SER A 653 3.54 26.71 7.98
N GLN A 654 3.32 26.92 9.28
CA GLN A 654 2.05 27.44 9.81
C GLN A 654 1.74 28.85 9.30
N GLN A 655 2.74 29.74 9.18
CA GLN A 655 2.56 31.10 8.66
C GLN A 655 2.16 31.13 7.19
N VAL A 656 2.71 30.23 6.37
CA VAL A 656 2.37 30.09 4.94
C VAL A 656 1.03 29.37 4.75
N GLY A 657 0.48 28.76 5.80
CA GLY A 657 -0.74 27.94 5.72
C GLY A 657 -0.48 26.54 5.15
N ASP A 658 0.77 26.13 5.02
CA ASP A 658 1.14 24.78 4.57
C ASP A 658 1.05 23.81 5.76
N ARG A 659 -0.17 23.27 5.95
CA ARG A 659 -0.49 22.33 7.02
C ARG A 659 0.35 21.05 6.96
N GLU A 660 0.79 20.64 5.78
CA GLU A 660 1.59 19.42 5.63
C GLU A 660 3.02 19.61 6.05
N GLN A 661 3.67 20.65 5.55
CA GLN A 661 5.02 20.96 5.99
C GLN A 661 5.06 21.21 7.50
N ALA A 662 3.98 21.79 8.05
CA ALA A 662 3.81 21.90 9.49
C ALA A 662 3.73 20.52 10.16
N LEU A 663 2.90 19.59 9.70
CA LEU A 663 2.80 18.24 10.27
C LEU A 663 4.09 17.43 10.12
N ASP A 664 4.82 17.53 8.99
CA ASP A 664 6.13 16.88 8.83
C ASP A 664 7.09 17.40 9.90
N ALA A 665 7.28 18.73 9.99
CA ALA A 665 8.13 19.34 11.02
C ALA A 665 7.67 18.98 12.45
N TRP A 666 6.36 18.96 12.70
CA TRP A 666 5.83 18.61 14.02
C TRP A 666 6.12 17.15 14.39
N SER A 667 6.07 16.22 13.44
CA SER A 667 6.41 14.82 13.68
C SER A 667 7.86 14.67 14.21
N TRP A 668 8.76 15.56 13.78
CA TRP A 668 10.15 15.63 14.26
C TRP A 668 10.28 16.26 15.62
N ARG A 669 9.47 17.28 15.89
CA ARG A 669 9.39 17.85 17.24
C ARG A 669 8.93 16.82 18.27
N LEU A 670 7.97 15.97 17.91
CA LEU A 670 7.54 14.86 18.77
C LEU A 670 8.65 13.84 19.04
N PHE A 671 9.50 13.57 18.03
CA PHE A 671 10.70 12.75 18.21
C PHE A 671 11.70 13.41 19.18
N ASP A 672 11.97 14.70 19.03
CA ASP A 672 12.92 15.42 19.87
C ASP A 672 12.49 15.44 21.35
N LEU A 673 11.19 15.64 21.60
CA LEU A 673 10.63 15.61 22.95
C LEU A 673 10.71 14.21 23.58
N MET A 674 10.55 13.15 22.77
CA MET A 674 10.80 11.78 23.22
C MET A 674 12.28 11.56 23.58
N GLU A 675 13.22 12.07 22.78
CA GLU A 675 14.67 11.97 23.06
C GLU A 675 15.05 12.68 24.37
N LEU A 676 14.48 13.87 24.63
CA LEU A 676 14.68 14.60 25.89
C LEU A 676 14.00 13.95 27.10
N GLY A 677 13.00 13.08 26.87
CA GLY A 677 12.16 12.54 27.92
C GLY A 677 11.18 13.56 28.52
N ASP A 678 10.82 14.60 27.76
CA ASP A 678 9.74 15.55 28.10
C ASP A 678 8.40 14.99 27.61
N ILE A 679 7.94 13.92 28.28
CA ILE A 679 6.73 13.20 27.91
C ILE A 679 5.48 14.03 28.14
N GLN A 680 5.51 14.95 29.11
CA GLN A 680 4.41 15.86 29.41
C GLN A 680 4.14 16.78 28.22
N LEU A 681 5.15 17.51 27.74
CA LEU A 681 5.00 18.40 26.59
C LEU A 681 4.71 17.61 25.32
N ARG A 682 5.38 16.48 25.12
CA ARG A 682 5.13 15.59 23.98
C ARG A 682 3.67 15.13 23.92
N THR A 683 3.07 14.80 25.06
CA THR A 683 1.67 14.32 25.11
C THR A 683 0.70 15.45 24.78
N ALA A 684 0.95 16.65 25.30
CA ALA A 684 0.14 17.83 24.99
C ALA A 684 0.19 18.19 23.49
N GLU A 685 1.39 18.23 22.91
CA GLU A 685 1.58 18.55 21.50
C GLU A 685 1.06 17.45 20.56
N PHE A 686 1.19 16.17 20.96
CA PHE A 686 0.69 15.06 20.16
C PHE A 686 -0.84 15.10 20.00
N ALA A 687 -1.58 15.58 20.99
CA ALA A 687 -3.03 15.71 20.90
C ALA A 687 -3.43 16.67 19.77
N GLU A 688 -2.72 17.80 19.67
CA GLU A 688 -2.95 18.79 18.61
C GLU A 688 -2.44 18.30 17.25
N TYR A 689 -1.28 17.64 17.21
CA TYR A 689 -0.78 16.96 16.00
C TYR A 689 -1.83 15.98 15.46
N ALA A 690 -2.36 15.10 16.32
CA ALA A 690 -3.34 14.09 15.91
C ALA A 690 -4.63 14.74 15.40
N ARG A 691 -5.13 15.79 16.08
CA ARG A 691 -6.30 16.54 15.63
C ARG A 691 -6.09 17.16 14.26
N GLN A 692 -4.95 17.83 14.03
CA GLN A 692 -4.63 18.44 12.74
C GLN A 692 -4.41 17.39 11.64
N ALA A 693 -3.80 16.25 11.96
CA ALA A 693 -3.63 15.14 11.03
C ALA A 693 -5.01 14.55 10.63
N ASP A 694 -5.92 14.40 11.59
CA ASP A 694 -7.29 13.94 11.35
C ASP A 694 -8.11 14.96 10.54
N GLU A 695 -7.99 16.26 10.84
CA GLU A 695 -8.66 17.34 10.09
C GLU A 695 -8.11 17.53 8.69
N LEU A 696 -6.80 17.33 8.50
CA LEU A 696 -6.18 17.39 7.18
C LEU A 696 -6.62 16.20 6.31
N GLY A 697 -6.99 15.08 6.93
CA GLY A 697 -7.37 13.85 6.25
C GLY A 697 -6.22 13.23 5.46
N GLN A 698 -4.97 13.52 5.86
CA GLN A 698 -3.80 12.94 5.21
C GLN A 698 -3.43 11.60 5.84
N PRO A 699 -3.45 10.49 5.09
CA PRO A 699 -3.18 9.17 5.64
C PRO A 699 -1.77 9.05 6.18
N PHE A 700 -0.76 9.63 5.53
CA PHE A 700 0.62 9.52 6.02
C PHE A 700 0.75 10.08 7.44
N TYR A 701 0.21 11.27 7.72
CA TYR A 701 0.28 11.88 9.06
C TYR A 701 -0.62 11.16 10.08
N GLN A 702 -1.75 10.59 9.66
CA GLN A 702 -2.57 9.71 10.49
C GLN A 702 -1.84 8.42 10.86
N TYR A 703 -1.17 7.79 9.89
CA TYR A 703 -0.31 6.63 10.10
C TYR A 703 0.79 6.93 11.11
N ILE A 704 1.49 8.05 10.95
CA ILE A 704 2.49 8.51 11.92
C ILE A 704 1.86 8.66 13.30
N GLY A 705 0.66 9.23 13.40
CA GLY A 705 -0.11 9.32 14.63
C GLY A 705 -0.38 7.96 15.29
N ILE A 706 -0.90 6.99 14.53
CA ILE A 706 -1.22 5.64 15.03
C ILE A 706 0.06 4.90 15.47
N SER A 707 1.14 4.98 14.67
CA SER A 707 2.44 4.40 15.01
C SER A 707 3.02 5.02 16.28
N SER A 708 2.88 6.34 16.45
CA SER A 708 3.33 7.05 17.65
C SER A 708 2.57 6.63 18.91
N ARG A 709 1.28 6.28 18.79
CA ARG A 709 0.50 5.67 19.88
C ARG A 709 1.01 4.28 20.23
N ALA A 710 1.34 3.45 19.23
CA ALA A 710 1.92 2.12 19.47
C ALA A 710 3.25 2.19 20.23
N MET A 711 4.13 3.12 19.84
CA MET A 711 5.40 3.41 20.51
C MET A 711 5.19 3.85 21.97
N LEU A 712 4.29 4.81 22.22
CA LEU A 712 4.07 5.33 23.58
C LEU A 712 3.45 4.27 24.49
N ALA A 713 2.51 3.48 23.99
CA ALA A 713 1.92 2.36 24.72
C ALA A 713 2.98 1.33 25.11
N LEU A 714 3.91 0.97 24.21
CA LEU A 714 5.04 0.09 24.54
C LEU A 714 5.91 0.71 25.65
N PHE A 715 6.24 2.00 25.50
CA PHE A 715 7.07 2.75 26.43
C PHE A 715 6.46 2.83 27.84
N GLN A 716 5.14 2.93 27.95
CA GLN A 716 4.39 2.98 29.22
C GLN A 716 4.06 1.58 29.78
N GLY A 717 4.32 0.50 29.04
CA GLY A 717 4.02 -0.88 29.46
C GLY A 717 2.59 -1.35 29.14
N GLU A 718 1.86 -0.61 28.31
CA GLU A 718 0.51 -0.96 27.83
C GLU A 718 0.61 -1.90 26.61
N PHE A 719 1.13 -3.11 26.83
CA PHE A 719 1.50 -4.03 25.75
C PHE A 719 0.33 -4.44 24.84
N ALA A 720 -0.88 -4.59 25.38
CA ALA A 720 -2.06 -4.90 24.59
C ALA A 720 -2.46 -3.73 23.66
N GLU A 721 -2.41 -2.49 24.16
CA GLU A 721 -2.68 -1.27 23.37
C GLU A 721 -1.64 -1.11 22.26
N SER A 722 -0.36 -1.30 22.61
CA SER A 722 0.75 -1.24 21.65
C SER A 722 0.54 -2.22 20.49
N GLU A 723 0.17 -3.48 20.78
CA GLU A 723 -0.10 -4.48 19.75
C GLU A 723 -1.29 -4.09 18.86
N ARG A 724 -2.37 -3.54 19.44
CA ARG A 724 -3.53 -3.09 18.68
C ARG A 724 -3.17 -1.94 17.75
N HIS A 725 -2.46 -0.94 18.25
CA HIS A 725 -2.03 0.20 17.46
C HIS A 725 -1.03 -0.19 16.36
N ALA A 726 -0.06 -1.06 16.65
CA ALA A 726 0.88 -1.55 15.65
C ALA A 726 0.16 -2.30 14.50
N LYS A 727 -0.81 -3.16 14.83
CA LYS A 727 -1.64 -3.84 13.81
C LYS A 727 -2.49 -2.86 13.01
N ALA A 728 -3.10 -1.88 13.68
CA ALA A 728 -3.88 -0.84 13.00
C ALA A 728 -2.99 -0.02 12.05
N ALA A 729 -1.79 0.37 12.48
CA ALA A 729 -0.81 1.07 11.64
C ALA A 729 -0.40 0.22 10.43
N LEU A 730 -0.17 -1.09 10.60
CA LEU A 730 0.14 -1.99 9.48
C LEU A 730 -1.00 -2.06 8.46
N GLU A 731 -2.23 -2.28 8.92
CA GLU A 731 -3.40 -2.38 8.03
C GLU A 731 -3.69 -1.06 7.31
N PHE A 732 -3.50 0.06 8.00
CA PHE A 732 -3.61 1.39 7.42
C PHE A 732 -2.47 1.66 6.42
N GLY A 733 -1.25 1.29 6.80
CA GLY A 733 -0.02 1.46 6.02
C GLY A 733 0.00 0.69 4.70
N LYS A 734 -0.57 -0.52 4.67
CA LYS A 734 -0.70 -1.37 3.46
C LYS A 734 -1.45 -0.69 2.32
N ARG A 735 -2.27 0.33 2.61
CA ARG A 735 -3.05 1.06 1.62
C ARG A 735 -2.23 2.14 0.91
N MET A 736 -1.05 2.49 1.42
CA MET A 736 -0.18 3.55 0.90
C MET A 736 1.00 2.96 0.10
N PRO A 737 1.01 3.06 -1.24
CA PRO A 737 2.10 2.57 -2.06
C PRO A 737 3.43 3.27 -1.72
N GLY A 738 4.51 2.49 -1.60
CA GLY A 738 5.86 3.00 -1.32
C GLY A 738 6.21 3.19 0.16
N LEU A 739 5.24 3.05 1.08
CA LEU A 739 5.52 3.08 2.52
C LEU A 739 5.95 1.71 3.04
N ASP A 740 7.10 1.63 3.72
CA ASP A 740 7.52 0.40 4.42
C ASP A 740 6.80 0.21 5.78
N ALA A 741 5.48 0.00 5.72
CA ALA A 741 4.67 -0.27 6.89
C ALA A 741 5.03 -1.61 7.56
N ALA A 742 5.48 -2.59 6.77
CA ALA A 742 5.84 -3.91 7.25
C ALA A 742 7.13 -3.89 8.08
N GLY A 743 8.15 -3.12 7.67
CA GLY A 743 9.38 -2.93 8.42
C GLY A 743 9.13 -2.27 9.78
N MET A 744 8.35 -1.19 9.81
CA MET A 744 8.00 -0.51 11.07
C MET A 744 7.23 -1.42 12.02
N TYR A 745 6.21 -2.13 11.51
CA TYR A 745 5.47 -3.14 12.28
C TYR A 745 6.39 -4.24 12.82
N GLY A 746 7.34 -4.72 12.00
CA GLY A 746 8.32 -5.73 12.38
C GLY A 746 9.14 -5.31 13.59
N VAL A 747 9.67 -4.08 13.61
CA VAL A 747 10.47 -3.55 14.74
C VAL A 747 9.61 -3.37 16.00
N GLN A 748 8.38 -2.84 15.86
CA GLN A 748 7.45 -2.68 16.98
C GLN A 748 7.09 -4.03 17.62
N MET A 749 6.74 -5.01 16.78
CA MET A 749 6.41 -6.36 17.26
C MET A 749 7.63 -7.08 17.83
N PHE A 750 8.82 -6.90 17.27
CA PHE A 750 10.05 -7.44 17.85
C PHE A 750 10.27 -6.91 19.26
N SER A 751 10.19 -5.58 19.41
CA SER A 751 10.36 -4.90 20.71
C SER A 751 9.32 -5.36 21.72
N LEU A 752 8.05 -5.42 21.31
CA LEU A 752 6.96 -5.91 22.15
C LEU A 752 7.14 -7.37 22.58
N ARG A 753 7.48 -8.26 21.64
CA ARG A 753 7.67 -9.70 21.94
C ARG A 753 8.90 -9.93 22.81
N ARG A 754 9.93 -9.11 22.69
CA ARG A 754 11.07 -9.13 23.61
C ARG A 754 10.61 -8.84 25.04
N GLU A 755 9.89 -7.75 25.27
CA GLU A 755 9.44 -7.37 26.61
C GLU A 755 8.45 -8.38 27.21
N GLN A 756 7.60 -9.01 26.39
CA GLN A 756 6.72 -10.11 26.83
C GLN A 756 7.45 -11.43 27.13
N GLY A 757 8.75 -11.55 26.82
CA GLY A 757 9.49 -12.82 26.93
C GLY A 757 9.10 -13.85 25.87
N ARG A 758 8.58 -13.40 24.73
CA ARG A 758 8.06 -14.23 23.61
C ARG A 758 8.94 -14.19 22.36
N LEU A 759 10.18 -13.74 22.51
CA LEU A 759 11.09 -13.54 21.38
C LEU A 759 11.44 -14.83 20.62
N GLY A 760 11.30 -15.99 21.25
CA GLY A 760 11.43 -17.30 20.61
C GLY A 760 10.47 -17.53 19.44
N GLU A 761 9.31 -16.86 19.41
CA GLU A 761 8.36 -16.90 18.28
C GLU A 761 8.95 -16.28 17.01
N LEU A 762 9.87 -15.32 17.15
CA LEU A 762 10.44 -14.56 16.04
C LEU A 762 11.81 -15.08 15.61
N ALA A 763 12.48 -15.91 16.41
CA ALA A 763 13.83 -16.39 16.14
C ALA A 763 13.98 -17.05 14.75
N PRO A 764 13.09 -17.98 14.31
CA PRO A 764 13.22 -18.61 13.00
C PRO A 764 13.11 -17.61 11.83
N LEU A 765 12.27 -16.58 12.01
CA LEU A 765 12.06 -15.54 11.00
C LEU A 765 13.28 -14.62 10.88
N VAL A 766 13.84 -14.18 12.02
CA VAL A 766 15.05 -13.34 12.03
C VAL A 766 16.25 -14.09 11.47
N GLU A 767 16.40 -15.38 11.81
CA GLU A 767 17.44 -16.23 11.20
C GLU A 767 17.27 -16.36 9.68
N HIS A 768 16.03 -16.48 9.20
CA HIS A 768 15.75 -16.52 7.76
C HIS A 768 16.18 -15.21 7.07
N PHE A 769 15.86 -14.04 7.65
CA PHE A 769 16.29 -12.75 7.09
C PHE A 769 17.82 -12.60 7.05
N VAL A 770 18.53 -12.94 8.13
CA VAL A 770 20.00 -12.89 8.14
C VAL A 770 20.62 -13.82 7.08
N ARG A 771 20.00 -14.97 6.80
CA ARG A 771 20.44 -15.89 5.74
C ARG A 771 20.12 -15.39 4.33
N ALA A 772 18.96 -14.77 4.13
CA ALA A 772 18.47 -14.32 2.83
C ALA A 772 19.10 -13.01 2.36
N THR A 773 19.51 -12.15 3.28
CA THR A 773 20.14 -10.85 2.98
C THR A 773 21.46 -10.68 3.74
N PRO A 774 22.54 -11.41 3.38
CA PRO A 774 23.80 -11.39 4.12
C PRO A 774 24.53 -10.05 4.06
N ALA A 775 24.28 -9.25 3.01
CA ALA A 775 24.99 -8.00 2.70
C ALA A 775 24.48 -6.77 3.48
N THR A 776 23.24 -6.81 3.98
CA THR A 776 22.67 -5.74 4.83
C THR A 776 22.76 -6.17 6.28
N ALA A 777 23.70 -5.60 7.04
CA ALA A 777 23.98 -5.95 8.44
C ALA A 777 22.82 -5.72 9.43
N THR A 778 21.69 -5.16 8.97
CA THR A 778 20.56 -4.66 9.78
C THR A 778 19.96 -5.69 10.74
N TRP A 779 19.80 -6.95 10.34
CA TRP A 779 19.15 -7.98 11.19
C TRP A 779 20.12 -8.73 12.12
N ARG A 780 21.43 -8.61 11.90
CA ARG A 780 22.44 -9.34 12.70
C ARG A 780 22.48 -8.89 14.17
N PRO A 781 22.43 -7.59 14.51
CA PRO A 781 22.28 -7.15 15.91
C PRO A 781 21.00 -7.71 16.56
N GLY A 782 19.90 -7.75 15.81
CA GLY A 782 18.64 -8.36 16.23
C GLY A 782 18.79 -9.86 16.54
N LEU A 783 19.48 -10.62 15.68
CA LEU A 783 19.76 -12.03 15.92
C LEU A 783 20.67 -12.26 17.13
N ALA A 784 21.69 -11.41 17.32
CA ALA A 784 22.60 -11.49 18.46
C ALA A 784 21.84 -11.32 19.79
N VAL A 785 20.92 -10.35 19.88
CA VAL A 785 20.10 -10.15 21.08
C VAL A 785 19.08 -11.27 21.27
N VAL A 786 18.49 -11.83 20.20
CA VAL A 786 17.64 -13.02 20.28
C VAL A 786 18.38 -14.18 20.94
N TYR A 787 19.62 -14.46 20.52
CA TYR A 787 20.41 -15.53 21.12
C TYR A 787 20.80 -15.24 22.57
N ALA A 788 21.11 -13.99 22.92
CA ALA A 788 21.38 -13.61 24.30
C ALA A 788 20.15 -13.78 25.21
N GLU A 789 18.97 -13.34 24.77
CA GLU A 789 17.71 -13.47 25.53
C GLU A 789 17.30 -14.94 25.71
N LEU A 790 17.59 -15.80 24.72
CA LEU A 790 17.33 -17.25 24.78
C LEU A 790 18.45 -18.03 25.50
N GLY A 791 19.47 -17.36 26.06
CA GLY A 791 20.58 -18.01 26.76
C GLY A 791 21.56 -18.78 25.88
N LYS A 792 21.49 -18.63 24.54
CA LYS A 792 22.37 -19.30 23.57
C LYS A 792 23.71 -18.56 23.44
N ARG A 793 24.57 -18.73 24.45
CA ARG A 793 25.84 -17.97 24.59
C ARG A 793 26.77 -18.07 23.38
N ASP A 794 27.04 -19.26 22.87
CA ASP A 794 27.98 -19.45 21.75
C ASP A 794 27.45 -18.85 20.45
N ALA A 795 26.15 -19.00 20.18
CA ALA A 795 25.50 -18.41 19.02
C ALA A 795 25.49 -16.87 19.08
N ALA A 796 25.24 -16.30 20.28
CA ALA A 796 25.33 -14.86 20.51
C ALA A 796 26.77 -14.35 20.32
N ARG A 797 27.77 -15.06 20.84
CA ARG A 797 29.20 -14.74 20.64
C ARG A 797 29.55 -14.72 19.16
N ALA A 798 29.14 -15.74 18.38
CA ALA A 798 29.45 -15.80 16.95
C ALA A 798 28.94 -14.57 16.18
N GLN A 799 27.69 -14.16 16.42
CA GLN A 799 27.16 -12.95 15.76
C GLN A 799 27.84 -11.67 16.26
N PHE A 800 28.13 -11.58 17.56
CA PHE A 800 28.78 -10.42 18.16
C PHE A 800 30.21 -10.21 17.63
N GLU A 801 31.00 -11.28 17.50
CA GLU A 801 32.37 -11.20 16.94
C GLU A 801 32.35 -10.70 15.48
N THR A 802 31.42 -11.18 14.66
CA THR A 802 31.25 -10.67 13.28
C THR A 802 30.93 -9.18 13.25
N LEU A 803 30.10 -8.69 14.17
CA LEU A 803 29.73 -7.28 14.24
C LEU A 803 30.83 -6.39 14.86
N ALA A 804 31.70 -6.97 15.68
CA ALA A 804 32.76 -6.27 16.39
C ALA A 804 34.12 -6.28 15.65
N GLU A 805 34.20 -6.92 14.47
CA GLU A 805 35.45 -7.13 13.71
C GLU A 805 36.22 -5.83 13.46
N ASP A 806 35.51 -4.74 13.19
CA ASP A 806 36.05 -3.40 12.93
C ASP A 806 35.72 -2.39 14.04
N GLY A 807 35.45 -2.87 15.26
CA GLY A 807 35.02 -2.01 16.36
C GLY A 807 33.61 -1.42 16.16
N PHE A 808 32.74 -2.16 15.47
CA PHE A 808 31.37 -1.74 15.11
C PHE A 808 31.32 -0.60 14.09
N GLY A 809 32.40 -0.40 13.32
CA GLY A 809 32.46 0.57 12.22
C GLY A 809 31.48 0.26 11.10
N GLY A 810 31.16 -1.02 10.88
CA GLY A 810 30.24 -1.48 9.84
C GLY A 810 28.75 -1.27 10.16
N LEU A 811 28.42 -0.69 11.32
CA LEU A 811 27.04 -0.33 11.64
C LEU A 811 26.60 0.90 10.83
N THR A 812 25.58 0.73 10.00
CA THR A 812 24.94 1.83 9.26
C THR A 812 24.39 2.88 10.24
N ARG A 813 24.80 4.15 10.06
CA ARG A 813 24.30 5.29 10.85
C ARG A 813 22.95 5.79 10.32
N ASP A 814 21.91 4.99 10.51
CA ASP A 814 20.53 5.28 10.11
C ASP A 814 19.58 5.36 11.33
N ALA A 815 18.27 5.34 11.05
CA ALA A 815 17.20 5.37 12.06
C ALA A 815 17.22 4.21 13.06
N LEU A 816 17.91 3.11 12.73
CA LEU A 816 18.01 1.90 13.53
C LEU A 816 19.37 1.79 14.24
N TRP A 817 20.33 2.69 13.96
CA TRP A 817 21.66 2.64 14.55
C TRP A 817 21.63 2.56 16.09
N LEU A 818 20.85 3.42 16.73
CA LEU A 818 20.80 3.48 18.20
C LEU A 818 20.14 2.23 18.81
N MET A 819 19.19 1.61 18.09
CA MET A 819 18.65 0.30 18.45
C MET A 819 19.74 -0.78 18.38
N CYS A 820 20.53 -0.80 17.31
CA CYS A 820 21.63 -1.75 17.14
C CYS A 820 22.67 -1.61 18.26
N VAL A 821 23.08 -0.39 18.59
CA VAL A 821 24.02 -0.12 19.70
C VAL A 821 23.43 -0.57 21.04
N ALA A 822 22.16 -0.30 21.30
CA ALA A 822 21.47 -0.76 22.51
C ALA A 822 21.43 -2.30 22.62
N TYR A 823 21.09 -3.00 21.53
CA TYR A 823 21.12 -4.46 21.48
C TYR A 823 22.53 -5.02 21.70
N LEU A 824 23.54 -4.40 21.07
CA LEU A 824 24.93 -4.80 21.25
C LEU A 824 25.42 -4.54 22.68
N ALA A 825 24.94 -3.50 23.36
CA ALA A 825 25.24 -3.27 24.78
C ALA A 825 24.64 -4.36 25.69
N ASP A 826 23.41 -4.80 25.42
CA ASP A 826 22.78 -5.93 26.10
C ASP A 826 23.59 -7.23 25.88
N VAL A 827 23.94 -7.53 24.62
CA VAL A 827 24.72 -8.72 24.24
C VAL A 827 26.13 -8.67 24.83
N CYS A 828 26.82 -7.53 24.77
CA CYS A 828 28.14 -7.32 25.34
C CYS A 828 28.16 -7.59 26.85
N THR A 829 27.16 -7.07 27.57
CA THR A 829 26.98 -7.28 29.02
C THR A 829 26.69 -8.76 29.34
N PHE A 830 25.84 -9.41 28.54
CA PHE A 830 25.57 -10.85 28.68
C PHE A 830 26.83 -11.70 28.46
N LEU A 831 27.65 -11.34 27.49
CA LEU A 831 28.90 -12.04 27.18
C LEU A 831 30.04 -11.67 28.15
N GLY A 832 29.93 -10.55 28.88
CA GLY A 832 30.97 -10.09 29.82
C GLY A 832 32.21 -9.54 29.12
N ASP A 833 32.06 -8.94 27.94
CA ASP A 833 33.17 -8.50 27.09
C ASP A 833 33.63 -7.09 27.43
N ALA A 834 34.48 -6.96 28.45
CA ALA A 834 34.96 -5.66 28.94
C ALA A 834 35.71 -4.83 27.89
N ALA A 835 36.40 -5.48 26.95
CA ALA A 835 37.18 -4.79 25.92
C ALA A 835 36.25 -4.01 24.96
N ARG A 836 35.25 -4.70 24.38
CA ARG A 836 34.31 -4.06 23.45
C ARG A 836 33.25 -3.20 24.17
N ALA A 837 33.04 -3.42 25.47
CA ALA A 837 32.17 -2.56 26.28
C ALA A 837 32.64 -1.10 26.29
N SER A 838 33.96 -0.86 26.25
CA SER A 838 34.51 0.50 26.21
C SER A 838 34.12 1.26 24.94
N ILE A 839 34.07 0.57 23.80
CA ILE A 839 33.71 1.16 22.49
C ILE A 839 32.22 1.54 22.49
N LEU A 840 31.35 0.60 22.88
CA LEU A 840 29.91 0.85 22.97
C LEU A 840 29.58 1.94 24.00
N TYR A 841 30.35 2.02 25.09
CA TYR A 841 30.19 3.08 26.09
C TYR A 841 30.46 4.45 25.47
N GLN A 842 31.58 4.62 24.74
CA GLN A 842 31.89 5.88 24.06
C GLN A 842 30.85 6.27 23.00
N MET A 843 30.25 5.28 22.32
CA MET A 843 29.15 5.54 21.36
C MET A 843 27.87 6.05 22.04
N LEU A 844 27.62 5.68 23.31
CA LEU A 844 26.42 6.05 24.05
C LEU A 844 26.58 7.28 24.96
N VAL A 845 27.81 7.66 25.33
CA VAL A 845 28.08 8.84 26.16
C VAL A 845 27.42 10.12 25.63
N PRO A 846 27.40 10.42 24.31
CA PRO A 846 26.70 11.61 23.79
C PRO A 846 25.19 11.65 24.07
N TYR A 847 24.59 10.52 24.47
CA TYR A 847 23.17 10.39 24.79
C TYR A 847 22.91 10.39 26.30
N ASP A 848 23.91 10.69 27.14
CA ASP A 848 23.69 10.81 28.59
C ASP A 848 22.61 11.87 28.89
N GLY A 849 21.71 11.55 29.82
CA GLY A 849 20.51 12.34 30.10
C GLY A 849 19.38 12.28 29.05
N ARG A 850 19.50 11.44 28.01
CA ARG A 850 18.50 11.28 26.94
C ARG A 850 17.93 9.87 26.86
N ASN A 851 16.83 9.71 26.15
CA ASN A 851 16.23 8.43 25.82
C ASN A 851 16.86 7.82 24.55
N ILE A 852 16.91 6.48 24.52
CA ILE A 852 17.19 5.71 23.31
C ILE A 852 15.92 5.65 22.46
N VAL A 853 15.79 6.53 21.47
CA VAL A 853 14.66 6.55 20.52
C VAL A 853 15.06 5.81 19.24
N VAL A 854 14.19 4.93 18.77
CA VAL A 854 14.40 4.10 17.57
C VAL A 854 13.47 4.60 16.49
N GLY A 855 14.03 5.22 15.45
CA GLY A 855 13.25 5.84 14.38
C GLY A 855 12.25 6.91 14.85
N PRO A 856 11.64 7.66 13.92
CA PRO A 856 10.47 8.46 14.26
C PRO A 856 9.30 7.53 14.58
N ASN A 857 8.75 7.63 15.79
CA ASN A 857 7.48 6.99 16.15
C ASN A 857 7.48 5.44 16.10
N ILE A 858 8.65 4.77 16.11
CA ILE A 858 8.73 3.30 16.06
C ILE A 858 8.79 2.72 17.48
N ALA A 859 9.88 2.96 18.21
CA ALA A 859 10.08 2.45 19.56
C ALA A 859 10.96 3.40 20.41
N CYS A 860 10.92 3.28 21.72
CA CYS A 860 11.82 3.97 22.63
C CYS A 860 12.20 3.06 23.80
N TYR A 861 13.49 2.93 24.10
CA TYR A 861 14.04 1.98 25.09
C TYR A 861 14.44 2.63 26.42
N GLY A 862 13.86 3.79 26.72
CA GLY A 862 14.11 4.54 27.95
C GLY A 862 15.50 5.17 28.00
N ALA A 863 15.92 5.55 29.21
CA ALA A 863 17.13 6.32 29.43
C ALA A 863 18.41 5.61 28.94
N ALA A 864 19.24 6.30 28.15
CA ALA A 864 20.56 5.83 27.71
C ALA A 864 21.49 5.49 28.88
N ALA A 865 21.32 6.21 29.99
CA ALA A 865 22.03 5.98 31.25
C ALA A 865 21.91 4.51 31.75
N ARG A 866 20.82 3.80 31.42
CA ARG A 866 20.71 2.36 31.75
C ARG A 866 21.82 1.55 31.10
N TYR A 867 22.03 1.77 29.80
CA TYR A 867 23.04 1.06 29.01
C TYR A 867 24.46 1.49 29.39
N LEU A 868 24.68 2.79 29.64
CA LEU A 868 25.95 3.30 30.18
C LEU A 868 26.27 2.64 31.53
N GLY A 869 25.29 2.48 32.41
CA GLY A 869 25.42 1.78 33.69
C GLY A 869 25.80 0.31 33.53
N MET A 870 25.17 -0.41 32.59
CA MET A 870 25.49 -1.81 32.28
C MET A 870 26.90 -1.99 31.73
N LEU A 871 27.31 -1.14 30.80
CA LEU A 871 28.64 -1.20 30.18
C LEU A 871 29.73 -0.81 31.19
N ALA A 872 29.49 0.21 32.02
CA ALA A 872 30.38 0.57 33.12
C ALA A 872 30.56 -0.59 34.12
N ALA A 873 29.47 -1.29 34.48
CA ALA A 873 29.55 -2.48 35.33
C ALA A 873 30.35 -3.61 34.67
N THR A 874 30.18 -3.81 33.36
CA THR A 874 30.93 -4.81 32.58
C THR A 874 32.44 -4.50 32.54
N MET A 875 32.81 -3.23 32.54
CA MET A 875 34.20 -2.76 32.65
C MET A 875 34.73 -2.72 34.10
N GLY A 876 33.92 -3.06 35.11
CA GLY A 876 34.30 -2.95 36.53
C GLY A 876 34.35 -1.52 37.08
N ARG A 877 33.77 -0.54 36.39
CA ARG A 877 33.71 0.88 36.79
C ARG A 877 32.48 1.13 37.67
N TRP A 878 32.55 0.65 38.92
CA TRP A 878 31.38 0.58 39.81
C TRP A 878 30.73 1.92 40.14
N ASP A 879 31.52 2.95 40.42
CA ASP A 879 30.99 4.26 40.82
C ASP A 879 30.33 4.99 39.65
N GLU A 880 30.92 4.91 38.45
CA GLU A 880 30.29 5.39 37.21
C GLU A 880 28.99 4.62 36.93
N SER A 881 29.02 3.29 37.07
CA SER A 881 27.84 2.45 36.88
C SER A 881 26.69 2.83 37.81
N MET A 882 27.00 3.08 39.09
CA MET A 882 26.01 3.47 40.10
C MET A 882 25.34 4.81 39.75
N ARG A 883 26.13 5.84 39.39
CA ARG A 883 25.59 7.15 38.97
C ARG A 883 24.65 7.02 37.77
N HIS A 884 25.08 6.23 36.78
CA HIS A 884 24.28 5.97 35.57
C HIS A 884 22.97 5.26 35.87
N PHE A 885 22.97 4.24 36.74
CA PHE A 885 21.73 3.56 37.13
C PHE A 885 20.78 4.46 37.94
N GLU A 886 21.31 5.30 38.82
CA GLU A 886 20.50 6.28 39.57
C GLU A 886 19.85 7.30 38.63
N ALA A 887 20.60 7.82 37.66
CA ALA A 887 20.07 8.69 36.61
C ALA A 887 19.00 8.00 35.76
N ALA A 888 19.23 6.73 35.38
CA ALA A 888 18.29 5.94 34.60
C ALA A 888 16.97 5.71 35.35
N ILE A 889 17.04 5.37 36.65
CA ILE A 889 15.85 5.19 37.50
C ILE A 889 15.08 6.50 37.64
N ALA A 890 15.77 7.61 37.92
CA ALA A 890 15.15 8.92 38.09
C ALA A 890 14.43 9.37 36.81
N MET A 891 15.10 9.26 35.66
CA MET A 891 14.53 9.63 34.37
C MET A 891 13.35 8.73 33.99
N ASN A 892 13.52 7.41 34.06
CA ASN A 892 12.47 6.46 33.69
C ASN A 892 11.22 6.58 34.59
N ALA A 893 11.41 6.87 35.88
CA ALA A 893 10.29 7.13 36.80
C ALA A 893 9.55 8.43 36.44
N ARG A 894 10.28 9.54 36.23
CA ARG A 894 9.69 10.85 35.88
C ARG A 894 8.84 10.79 34.61
N GLN A 895 9.28 10.01 33.63
CA GLN A 895 8.66 9.94 32.31
C GLN A 895 7.62 8.81 32.17
N GLY A 896 7.39 8.02 33.23
CA GLY A 896 6.42 6.91 33.20
C GLY A 896 6.87 5.72 32.35
N ALA A 897 8.17 5.54 32.14
CA ALA A 897 8.75 4.45 31.35
C ALA A 897 8.81 3.13 32.14
N ARG A 898 7.65 2.54 32.46
CA ARG A 898 7.52 1.44 33.42
C ARG A 898 8.38 0.20 33.08
N PRO A 899 8.40 -0.32 31.84
CA PRO A 899 9.25 -1.46 31.50
C PRO A 899 10.73 -1.16 31.70
N TRP A 900 11.18 0.03 31.28
CA TRP A 900 12.58 0.44 31.34
C TRP A 900 13.04 0.78 32.75
N LEU A 901 12.12 1.24 33.61
CA LEU A 901 12.36 1.38 35.04
C LEU A 901 12.60 0.01 35.70
N ALA A 902 11.81 -1.01 35.36
CA ALA A 902 11.99 -2.36 35.87
C ALA A 902 13.36 -2.94 35.45
N HIS A 903 13.74 -2.78 34.17
CA HIS A 903 15.07 -3.16 33.70
C HIS A 903 16.20 -2.44 34.45
N ALA A 904 16.10 -1.11 34.61
CA ALA A 904 17.13 -0.34 35.31
C ALA A 904 17.30 -0.78 36.77
N LYS A 905 16.21 -1.03 37.50
CA LYS A 905 16.26 -1.53 38.89
C LYS A 905 16.88 -2.94 38.97
N GLN A 906 16.47 -3.85 38.08
CA GLN A 906 16.99 -5.22 38.04
C GLN A 906 18.50 -5.24 37.75
N GLN A 907 18.94 -4.44 36.78
CA GLN A 907 20.34 -4.37 36.36
C GLN A 907 21.21 -3.66 37.42
N PHE A 908 20.69 -2.61 38.05
CA PHE A 908 21.37 -1.95 39.16
C PHE A 908 21.55 -2.91 40.34
N ALA A 909 20.51 -3.64 40.73
CA ALA A 909 20.61 -4.64 41.78
C ALA A 909 21.63 -5.74 41.43
N THR A 910 21.66 -6.19 40.19
CA THR A 910 22.64 -7.17 39.71
C THR A 910 24.06 -6.63 39.81
N MET A 911 24.29 -5.36 39.48
CA MET A 911 25.59 -4.72 39.65
C MET A 911 26.00 -4.66 41.13
N LEU A 912 25.11 -4.23 42.01
CA LEU A 912 25.35 -4.17 43.46
C LEU A 912 25.71 -5.55 44.03
N LEU A 913 25.01 -6.61 43.60
CA LEU A 913 25.31 -7.98 43.99
C LEU A 913 26.66 -8.47 43.46
N ARG A 914 27.09 -8.01 42.27
CA ARG A 914 28.41 -8.33 41.70
C ARG A 914 29.55 -7.57 42.41
N ARG A 915 29.31 -6.34 42.83
CA ARG A 915 30.28 -5.53 43.61
C ARG A 915 30.60 -6.14 44.98
N ALA A 916 29.68 -6.95 45.51
CA ALA A 916 29.86 -7.82 46.67
C ALA A 916 30.25 -7.09 47.98
N ARG A 917 29.78 -5.84 48.20
CA ARG A 917 29.89 -5.16 49.50
C ARG A 917 28.69 -5.50 50.40
N ALA A 918 28.91 -5.61 51.70
CA ALA A 918 27.85 -5.94 52.65
C ALA A 918 26.73 -4.89 52.69
N GLU A 919 27.09 -3.61 52.58
CA GLU A 919 26.18 -2.45 52.56
C GLU A 919 25.24 -2.41 51.33
N ASP A 920 25.61 -3.09 50.25
CA ASP A 920 24.85 -3.09 49.00
C ASP A 920 23.67 -4.06 49.00
N ARG A 921 23.75 -5.11 49.84
CA ARG A 921 22.80 -6.24 49.83
C ARG A 921 21.36 -5.79 50.11
N PRO A 922 21.06 -4.97 51.14
CA PRO A 922 19.69 -4.52 51.40
C PRO A 922 19.11 -3.71 50.23
N ARG A 923 19.91 -2.80 49.66
CA ARG A 923 19.52 -1.97 48.52
C ARG A 923 19.26 -2.83 47.28
N ALA A 924 20.12 -3.79 47.00
CA ALA A 924 19.96 -4.70 45.87
C ALA A 924 18.70 -5.57 46.00
N LEU A 925 18.41 -6.11 47.19
CA LEU A 925 17.21 -6.92 47.41
C LEU A 925 15.92 -6.10 47.25
N ASN A 926 15.89 -4.87 47.76
CA ASN A 926 14.75 -3.97 47.56
C ASN A 926 14.53 -3.64 46.07
N LEU A 927 15.60 -3.32 45.34
CA LEU A 927 15.52 -3.08 43.90
C LEU A 927 15.03 -4.30 43.11
N LEU A 928 15.44 -5.52 43.49
CA LEU A 928 14.93 -6.76 42.90
C LEU A 928 13.45 -6.98 43.22
N ASP A 929 13.00 -6.67 44.44
CA ASP A 929 11.58 -6.77 44.80
C ASP A 929 10.71 -5.85 43.96
N GLU A 930 11.12 -4.58 43.87
CA GLU A 930 10.42 -3.58 43.06
C GLU A 930 10.43 -3.97 41.57
N ALA A 931 11.56 -4.45 41.04
CA ALA A 931 11.65 -4.90 39.65
C ALA A 931 10.81 -6.16 39.38
N LEU A 932 10.76 -7.10 40.33
CA LEU A 932 9.99 -8.33 40.20
C LEU A 932 8.49 -8.03 40.23
N ALA A 933 8.04 -7.19 41.16
CA ALA A 933 6.64 -6.76 41.24
C ALA A 933 6.20 -6.06 39.96
N GLU A 934 7.00 -5.10 39.46
CA GLU A 934 6.67 -4.36 38.23
C GLU A 934 6.68 -5.28 36.99
N SER A 935 7.68 -6.14 36.84
CA SER A 935 7.77 -7.07 35.70
C SER A 935 6.65 -8.11 35.70
N GLN A 936 6.19 -8.58 36.87
CA GLN A 936 5.01 -9.44 36.99
C GLN A 936 3.73 -8.70 36.62
N ALA A 937 3.55 -7.46 37.12
CA ALA A 937 2.37 -6.65 36.83
C ALA A 937 2.23 -6.33 35.33
N LEU A 938 3.35 -6.12 34.63
CA LEU A 938 3.38 -5.85 33.19
C LEU A 938 3.36 -7.12 32.32
N GLY A 939 3.55 -8.30 32.90
CA GLY A 939 3.68 -9.54 32.14
C GLY A 939 5.02 -9.70 31.40
N MET A 940 6.09 -9.09 31.91
CA MET A 940 7.45 -9.18 31.37
C MET A 940 8.13 -10.47 31.80
N LEU A 941 7.68 -11.61 31.26
CA LEU A 941 8.00 -12.96 31.76
C LEU A 941 9.51 -13.23 31.84
N ALA A 942 10.28 -12.85 30.83
CA ALA A 942 11.73 -13.08 30.80
C ALA A 942 12.46 -12.27 31.89
N LEU A 943 12.08 -10.99 32.07
CA LEU A 943 12.66 -10.15 33.12
C LEU A 943 12.25 -10.64 34.51
N ALA A 944 10.99 -11.01 34.71
CA ALA A 944 10.50 -11.55 35.98
C ALA A 944 11.26 -12.83 36.37
N ALA A 945 11.46 -13.76 35.43
CA ALA A 945 12.23 -14.98 35.64
C ALA A 945 13.68 -14.69 36.05
N ARG A 946 14.38 -13.83 35.30
CA ARG A 946 15.76 -13.41 35.63
C ARG A 946 15.86 -12.71 36.99
N THR A 947 14.88 -11.87 37.32
CA THR A 947 14.84 -11.13 38.59
C THR A 947 14.62 -12.08 39.77
N ALA A 948 13.69 -13.04 39.62
CA ALA A 948 13.43 -14.07 40.60
C ALA A 948 14.65 -14.99 40.81
N GLU A 949 15.34 -15.36 39.74
CA GLU A 949 16.58 -16.15 39.82
C GLU A 949 17.68 -15.39 40.56
N ALA A 950 17.93 -14.12 40.21
CA ALA A 950 18.93 -13.28 40.89
C ALA A 950 18.62 -13.11 42.39
N ARG A 951 17.33 -12.99 42.74
CA ARG A 951 16.88 -12.95 44.13
C ARG A 951 17.11 -14.28 44.84
N ALA A 952 16.77 -15.41 44.20
CA ALA A 952 16.90 -16.75 44.76
C ALA A 952 18.35 -17.19 44.99
N GLN A 953 19.24 -16.95 44.02
CA GLN A 953 20.67 -17.28 44.11
C GLN A 953 21.38 -16.62 45.31
N LYS A 954 20.80 -15.56 45.88
CA LYS A 954 21.37 -14.82 47.04
C LYS A 954 20.51 -14.88 48.31
N ALA A 955 19.34 -15.49 48.26
CA ALA A 955 18.66 -16.03 49.44
C ALA A 955 19.38 -17.29 49.97
N ILE A 956 20.08 -18.02 49.09
CA ILE A 956 20.83 -19.25 49.42
C ILE A 956 22.29 -18.95 49.82
N GLY A 957 22.72 -17.68 49.77
CA GLY A 957 24.01 -17.20 50.25
C GLY A 957 24.05 -17.02 51.78
N GLN A 958 24.30 -18.14 52.44
CA GLN A 958 24.86 -18.39 53.77
C GLN A 958 24.90 -17.20 54.75
N GLU A 959 24.06 -17.28 55.78
CA GLU A 959 24.56 -17.11 57.14
C GLU A 959 25.85 -17.94 57.28
N ASP A 960 26.95 -17.33 57.70
CA ASP A 960 28.07 -18.07 58.27
C ASP A 960 27.54 -18.75 59.55
N GLU A 961 26.83 -19.88 59.41
CA GLU A 961 26.71 -20.86 60.48
C GLU A 961 28.14 -21.35 60.73
N THR A 962 28.81 -20.69 61.65
CA THR A 962 30.09 -21.10 62.18
C THR A 962 29.86 -22.38 62.97
N TYR A 963 30.07 -23.53 62.34
CA TYR A 963 29.98 -24.80 63.04
C TYR A 963 31.17 -24.95 64.00
N PRO A 964 30.96 -25.53 65.19
CA PRO A 964 32.02 -25.75 66.17
C PRO A 964 33.22 -26.47 65.57
N ALA A 965 34.42 -26.09 66.03
CA ALA A 965 35.70 -26.67 65.62
C ALA A 965 36.06 -26.53 64.11
N GLY A 966 35.51 -25.52 63.42
CA GLY A 966 35.85 -25.25 62.01
C GLY A 966 35.35 -26.32 61.04
N LEU A 967 34.28 -27.02 61.43
CA LEU A 967 33.64 -28.01 60.59
C LEU A 967 32.92 -27.35 59.42
N THR A 968 33.06 -27.95 58.24
CA THR A 968 32.26 -27.57 57.07
C THR A 968 30.85 -28.13 57.22
N ARG A 969 29.88 -27.52 56.52
CA ARG A 969 28.50 -28.04 56.44
C ARG A 969 28.45 -29.53 56.10
N ARG A 970 29.31 -29.97 55.17
CA ARG A 970 29.38 -31.37 54.73
C ARG A 970 29.92 -32.30 55.83
N GLU A 971 30.89 -31.84 56.61
CA GLU A 971 31.39 -32.57 57.77
C GLU A 971 30.34 -32.65 58.88
N VAL A 972 29.53 -31.62 59.09
CA VAL A 972 28.40 -31.66 60.05
C VAL A 972 27.31 -32.63 59.62
N GLU A 973 26.96 -32.69 58.34
CA GLU A 973 26.02 -33.70 57.81
C GLU A 973 26.51 -35.13 58.05
N VAL A 974 27.80 -35.39 57.78
CA VAL A 974 28.43 -36.68 58.06
C VAL A 974 28.45 -36.95 59.57
N LEU A 975 28.80 -35.96 60.40
CA LEU A 975 28.88 -36.08 61.86
C LEU A 975 27.51 -36.35 62.51
N ARG A 976 26.42 -35.75 62.00
CA ARG A 976 25.04 -36.05 62.42
C ARG A 976 24.67 -37.51 62.17
N LEU A 977 25.04 -38.04 61.00
CA LEU A 977 24.77 -39.44 60.66
C LEU A 977 25.66 -40.42 61.44
N VAL A 978 26.90 -40.01 61.75
CA VAL A 978 27.79 -40.72 62.68
C VAL A 978 27.16 -40.79 64.07
N ALA A 979 26.63 -39.67 64.58
CA ALA A 979 25.93 -39.63 65.86
C ALA A 979 24.64 -40.46 65.88
N GLY A 980 23.97 -40.58 64.73
CA GLY A 980 22.84 -41.49 64.53
C GLY A 980 23.20 -42.97 64.37
N GLY A 981 24.45 -43.37 64.66
CA GLY A 981 24.88 -44.78 64.68
C GLY A 981 25.08 -45.44 63.31
N ARG A 982 25.03 -44.67 62.21
CA ARG A 982 25.15 -45.21 60.84
C ARG A 982 26.58 -45.62 60.53
N SER A 983 26.76 -46.69 59.76
CA SER A 983 28.05 -47.13 59.20
C SER A 983 28.50 -46.24 58.03
N ASN A 984 29.79 -46.28 57.65
CA ASN A 984 30.26 -45.51 56.49
C ASN A 984 29.52 -45.85 55.19
N ARG A 985 29.08 -47.11 55.04
CA ARG A 985 28.31 -47.55 53.89
C ARG A 985 26.91 -46.93 53.86
N GLU A 986 26.20 -46.94 54.98
CA GLU A 986 24.87 -46.31 55.07
C GLU A 986 24.93 -44.79 54.91
N ILE A 987 25.98 -44.14 55.42
CA ILE A 987 26.20 -42.70 55.22
C ILE A 987 26.49 -42.41 53.74
N ALA A 988 27.30 -43.24 53.09
CA ALA A 988 27.63 -43.12 51.68
C ALA A 988 26.39 -43.26 50.79
N GLU A 989 25.55 -44.26 51.05
CA GLU A 989 24.27 -44.45 50.37
C GLU A 989 23.32 -43.27 50.59
N ARG A 990 23.20 -42.76 51.82
CA ARG A 990 22.30 -41.66 52.16
C ARG A 990 22.74 -40.30 51.63
N LEU A 991 24.04 -40.09 51.49
CA LEU A 991 24.63 -38.84 51.01
C LEU A 991 25.04 -38.88 49.53
N PHE A 992 24.75 -39.99 48.83
CA PHE A 992 25.11 -40.25 47.43
C PHE A 992 26.61 -40.03 47.15
N VAL A 993 27.48 -40.57 48.01
CA VAL A 993 28.95 -40.50 47.87
C VAL A 993 29.59 -41.87 48.08
N SER A 994 30.90 -42.02 47.84
CA SER A 994 31.59 -43.30 48.08
C SER A 994 31.87 -43.54 49.58
N PRO A 995 31.93 -44.80 50.05
CA PRO A 995 32.35 -45.12 51.42
C PRO A 995 33.74 -44.57 51.78
N ASN A 996 34.65 -44.46 50.81
CA ASN A 996 35.97 -43.84 50.99
C ASN A 996 35.88 -42.34 51.22
N THR A 997 34.97 -41.65 50.52
CA THR A 997 34.69 -40.22 50.74
C THR A 997 34.18 -39.98 52.15
N VAL A 998 33.29 -40.83 52.66
CA VAL A 998 32.81 -40.77 54.04
C VAL A 998 33.95 -41.04 55.04
N ALA A 999 34.80 -42.03 54.79
CA ALA A 999 35.94 -42.32 55.65
C ALA A 999 36.91 -41.13 55.75
N ASN A 1000 37.14 -40.42 54.65
CA ASN A 1000 37.95 -39.19 54.63
C ASN A 1000 37.28 -38.06 55.41
N HIS A 1001 35.95 -37.87 55.26
CA HIS A 1001 35.23 -36.90 56.07
C HIS A 1001 35.26 -37.23 57.56
N VAL A 1002 35.07 -38.50 57.94
CA VAL A 1002 35.19 -38.93 59.35
C VAL A 1002 36.58 -38.67 59.89
N ARG A 1003 37.65 -38.96 59.13
CA ARG A 1003 39.02 -38.65 59.55
C ARG A 1003 39.23 -37.15 59.73
N SER A 1004 38.75 -36.33 58.79
CA SER A 1004 38.80 -34.87 58.89
C SER A 1004 38.05 -34.35 60.11
N ILE A 1005 36.86 -34.91 60.40
CA ILE A 1005 36.07 -34.59 61.59
C ILE A 1005 36.83 -34.93 62.88
N LEU A 1006 37.44 -36.13 62.97
CA LEU A 1006 38.24 -36.53 64.13
C LEU A 1006 39.38 -35.53 64.38
N THR A 1007 40.12 -35.18 63.33
CA THR A 1007 41.20 -34.20 63.39
C THR A 1007 40.72 -32.82 63.84
N LYS A 1008 39.64 -32.31 63.24
CA LYS A 1008 39.12 -30.97 63.54
C LYS A 1008 38.49 -30.86 64.92
N THR A 1009 37.79 -31.90 65.36
CA THR A 1009 37.13 -31.94 66.69
C THR A 1009 38.03 -32.39 67.82
N GLY A 1010 39.26 -32.87 67.52
CA GLY A 1010 40.19 -33.40 68.50
C GLY A 1010 39.74 -34.72 69.16
N THR A 1011 38.90 -35.51 68.48
CA THR A 1011 38.34 -36.76 69.02
C THR A 1011 39.12 -37.98 68.53
N ALA A 1012 39.30 -38.99 69.39
CA ALA A 1012 40.16 -40.14 69.08
C ALA A 1012 39.45 -41.22 68.25
N ASN A 1013 38.12 -41.29 68.32
CA ASN A 1013 37.33 -42.32 67.65
C ASN A 1013 35.92 -41.83 67.30
N ARG A 1014 35.24 -42.62 66.46
CA ARG A 1014 33.89 -42.33 65.95
C ARG A 1014 32.86 -42.11 67.07
N THR A 1015 32.99 -42.82 68.19
CA THR A 1015 32.09 -42.71 69.34
C THR A 1015 32.26 -41.38 70.06
N GLU A 1016 33.51 -40.91 70.20
CA GLU A 1016 33.80 -39.59 70.76
C GLU A 1016 33.34 -38.45 69.84
N ALA A 1017 33.45 -38.62 68.51
CA ALA A 1017 32.90 -37.68 67.54
C ALA A 1017 31.37 -37.57 67.64
N ALA A 1018 30.67 -38.70 67.82
CA ALA A 1018 29.24 -38.73 68.09
C ALA A 1018 28.88 -37.99 69.41
N ALA A 1019 29.66 -38.20 70.47
CA ALA A 1019 29.49 -37.50 71.74
C ALA A 1019 29.77 -35.99 71.62
N PHE A 1020 30.76 -35.60 70.80
CA PHE A 1020 31.01 -34.20 70.46
C PHE A 1020 29.80 -33.58 69.75
N ALA A 1021 29.19 -34.27 68.78
CA ALA A 1021 28.01 -33.80 68.07
C ALA A 1021 26.83 -33.50 69.00
N LEU A 1022 26.63 -34.34 70.03
CA LEU A 1022 25.60 -34.15 71.06
C LEU A 1022 25.91 -32.95 71.96
N ARG A 1023 27.16 -32.81 72.45
CA ARG A 1023 27.57 -31.66 73.28
C ARG A 1023 27.50 -30.34 72.52
N ALA A 1024 27.84 -30.37 71.24
CA ALA A 1024 27.81 -29.23 70.33
C ALA A 1024 26.40 -28.88 69.82
N SER A 1025 25.35 -29.57 70.30
CA SER A 1025 23.95 -29.39 69.87
C SER A 1025 23.75 -29.53 68.35
N LEU A 1026 24.58 -30.33 67.68
CA LEU A 1026 24.52 -30.54 66.22
C LEU A 1026 23.47 -31.58 65.82
N VAL A 1027 22.90 -32.29 66.79
CA VAL A 1027 21.83 -33.29 66.61
C VAL A 1027 20.66 -32.86 67.47
N GLY A 1028 19.46 -32.72 66.88
CA GLY A 1028 18.24 -32.43 67.64
C GLY A 1028 17.95 -33.55 68.65
N LYS A 1029 17.41 -33.18 69.82
CA LYS A 1029 17.01 -34.15 70.87
C LYS A 1029 16.03 -35.18 70.35
#